data_AF-A0A7Y5SX24-F1
#
_entry.id   AF-A0A7Y5SX24-F1
#
_cell.length_a   1.000
_cell.length_b   1.000
_cell.length_c   1.000
_cell.angle_alpha   90.00
_cell.angle_beta   90.00
_cell.angle_gamma   90.00
#
_symmetry.space_group_name_H-M   'P 1'
#
loop_
_entity.id
_entity.type
_entity.pdbx_description
1 polymer ?
#
loop_
_entity_poly.entity_id
_entity_poly.type
_entity_poly.pdbx_seq_one_letter_code
_entity_poly.pdbx_strand_id
1 'polypeptide(L)'
;MKKSHCLLGFSAALALATAAFAQADDCASATAIGEGSFPYDTTGATPLATGGCFDGSNDMWFMYTPTGSGAATLSLCGSFYDTALSYWSACPANGGVQIGCNDDFCGLQSEIGGVSVTAGTPIWIRVHGFSTSFGAGTLTITGNFGGPPANDTCAAGTPVGEGSFAFDTTLSTDEGPAASCGFGGDPGSRDVFFTYTPTFTGTARIGTCGTAFDTIVQALSGCGGGELACNDDACGLQSQFTVATTSGVPMSIRISGYQGAVGQGTLLIEQVTCGVGNDCCLTPTVQNGPGSLPFDTTAATNDGTATCGASGTSPDIWFSYVPALTGNVIIETCGSFYDTVLSAHTGCGGAQIACNDDACGLQSRINVPGTAGVPMLIRLAGFAGQVGTGTITFIEPLPPANDACANAMAVGEGSYPIDTLAATEEGPAASCGFGGDPGTNDVFYMYTPSFTGTARFSTCGSGYDTILQVLSSCGGSELACNDDACGLQSQTNADVTANVPVWVRVSGYFGARGTGTLTIDQVSCGVGNDCCATADVIGVGSTAFDTFNATNDGSGTCGASGTSPDIWYSFTAPSGGTYTIDTCGSSYDTVLSAMSACYGAELACNDDSCGLQSSITLALAQGQTILLRVAGFAGQVGSGVLNIGSCDGITVPGGAVLENEVCGGDNNGGCNMGVPTFEPITPGVPVHGTAWASAGTRDTDWYSASFNAGDNITICGQAEFPLRLFILDNLCPPAILATIAVGPCTETSLSFIAPNDGTYHFFAGTSGFDGTPCNAGDVGNNYWISVSADGSCPEAGSCAPCVADFNNSGGTPDDADVAAFFDAWNAGDACADANGSGGTPDDADVATFFELWNAGGC
;
A
#
# COMPACT_ATOMS: atom_id res chain seq x y z
N MET A 1 72.68 -30.27 -0.26
CA MET A 1 73.56 -31.47 -0.39
C MET A 1 72.63 -32.66 -0.50
N LYS A 2 72.49 -33.47 -1.55
CA LYS A 2 73.34 -33.88 -2.70
C LYS A 2 72.51 -33.94 -4.00
N LYS A 3 73.18 -33.76 -5.14
CA LYS A 3 72.71 -33.90 -6.53
C LYS A 3 72.92 -35.32 -7.06
N SER A 4 72.12 -35.75 -8.06
CA SER A 4 72.54 -36.35 -9.35
C SER A 4 71.30 -36.77 -10.18
N HIS A 5 70.97 -36.12 -11.30
CA HIS A 5 71.42 -36.32 -12.71
C HIS A 5 70.76 -37.49 -13.48
N CYS A 6 69.76 -37.14 -14.30
CA CYS A 6 69.64 -37.34 -15.76
C CYS A 6 70.11 -38.66 -16.42
N LEU A 7 69.23 -39.31 -17.20
CA LEU A 7 69.54 -39.69 -18.59
C LEU A 7 68.27 -40.04 -19.41
N LEU A 8 68.13 -39.39 -20.57
CA LEU A 8 67.24 -39.75 -21.68
C LEU A 8 67.70 -41.04 -22.39
N GLY A 9 66.75 -41.75 -23.00
CA GLY A 9 67.01 -42.77 -24.03
C GLY A 9 65.82 -42.89 -24.99
N PHE A 10 65.98 -42.33 -26.19
CA PHE A 10 65.05 -42.39 -27.32
C PHE A 10 65.44 -43.56 -28.26
N SER A 11 64.45 -44.02 -29.04
CA SER A 11 64.53 -44.92 -30.22
C SER A 11 64.70 -46.43 -29.92
N ALA A 12 63.96 -47.34 -30.56
CA ALA A 12 63.43 -47.33 -31.91
C ALA A 12 62.23 -48.30 -32.05
N ALA A 13 61.27 -47.89 -32.87
CA ALA A 13 60.22 -48.73 -33.42
C ALA A 13 60.78 -49.88 -34.27
N LEU A 14 60.16 -51.05 -34.18
CA LEU A 14 60.08 -51.98 -35.30
C LEU A 14 58.63 -52.43 -35.47
N ALA A 15 58.13 -52.16 -36.68
CA ALA A 15 56.76 -52.28 -37.11
C ALA A 15 56.23 -53.73 -37.07
N LEU A 16 54.97 -53.85 -36.63
CA LEU A 16 54.01 -54.77 -37.21
C LEU A 16 52.89 -53.92 -37.78
N ALA A 17 53.01 -53.62 -39.07
CA ALA A 17 51.91 -53.04 -39.82
C ALA A 17 50.86 -54.12 -40.11
N THR A 18 49.63 -53.62 -40.25
CA THR A 18 48.47 -54.24 -40.91
C THR A 18 47.74 -55.36 -40.15
N ALA A 19 46.84 -54.96 -39.25
CA ALA A 19 45.44 -55.22 -39.54
C ALA A 19 44.88 -53.88 -40.04
N ALA A 20 44.40 -53.84 -41.29
CA ALA A 20 43.47 -52.79 -41.66
C ALA A 20 42.35 -52.84 -40.61
N PHE A 21 42.21 -51.80 -39.78
CA PHE A 21 40.91 -51.58 -39.14
C PHE A 21 39.95 -51.56 -40.32
N ALA A 22 39.02 -52.52 -40.37
CA ALA A 22 37.96 -52.46 -41.35
C ALA A 22 37.35 -51.07 -41.17
N GLN A 23 37.61 -50.15 -42.09
CA GLN A 23 36.97 -48.86 -42.05
C GLN A 23 35.50 -49.19 -42.22
N ALA A 24 34.75 -49.08 -41.14
CA ALA A 24 33.31 -49.19 -41.14
C ALA A 24 32.74 -47.93 -41.81
N ASP A 25 33.09 -47.81 -43.09
CA ASP A 25 32.85 -46.69 -43.99
C ASP A 25 31.39 -46.66 -44.50
N ASP A 26 30.57 -47.55 -43.94
CA ASP A 26 29.13 -47.64 -44.17
C ASP A 26 28.46 -48.17 -42.90
N CYS A 27 27.23 -47.72 -42.65
CA CYS A 27 26.45 -48.12 -41.49
C CYS A 27 26.08 -49.62 -41.49
N ALA A 28 26.09 -50.28 -42.64
CA ALA A 28 25.82 -51.72 -42.76
C ALA A 28 26.98 -52.58 -42.22
N SER A 29 28.20 -52.04 -42.18
CA SER A 29 29.40 -52.69 -41.66
C SER A 29 29.92 -52.02 -40.37
N ALA A 30 29.05 -51.26 -39.69
CA ALA A 30 29.34 -50.52 -38.46
C ALA A 30 30.08 -51.39 -37.42
N THR A 31 31.15 -50.84 -36.83
CA THR A 31 31.95 -51.55 -35.84
C THR A 31 31.15 -51.72 -34.55
N ALA A 32 30.92 -52.96 -34.10
CA ALA A 32 30.17 -53.23 -32.88
C ALA A 32 30.98 -52.85 -31.62
N ILE A 33 30.40 -52.02 -30.75
CA ILE A 33 31.05 -51.49 -29.53
C ILE A 33 30.08 -51.47 -28.33
N GLY A 34 30.63 -51.36 -27.12
CA GLY A 34 29.92 -51.10 -25.86
C GLY A 34 30.37 -49.77 -25.25
N GLU A 35 30.29 -49.61 -23.93
CA GLU A 35 30.88 -48.46 -23.23
C GLU A 35 32.41 -48.54 -23.20
N GLY A 36 33.07 -47.38 -23.12
CA GLY A 36 34.53 -47.27 -23.12
C GLY A 36 35.07 -46.36 -24.23
N SER A 37 36.36 -46.47 -24.52
CA SER A 37 37.06 -45.62 -25.48
C SER A 37 37.52 -46.41 -26.69
N PHE A 38 37.16 -45.94 -27.88
CA PHE A 38 37.37 -46.63 -29.15
C PHE A 38 38.12 -45.71 -30.13
N PRO A 39 39.34 -46.06 -30.55
CA PRO A 39 40.09 -45.27 -31.52
C PRO A 39 39.47 -45.38 -32.92
N TYR A 40 39.54 -44.29 -33.69
CA TYR A 40 39.07 -44.24 -35.07
C TYR A 40 39.97 -43.33 -35.93
N ASP A 41 39.90 -43.46 -37.27
CA ASP A 41 40.61 -42.58 -38.22
C ASP A 41 39.83 -42.44 -39.54
N THR A 42 39.28 -41.24 -39.76
CA THR A 42 38.45 -40.91 -40.94
C THR A 42 39.27 -40.53 -42.19
N THR A 43 40.61 -40.54 -42.13
CA THR A 43 41.47 -40.07 -43.23
C THR A 43 41.27 -40.85 -44.54
N GLY A 44 41.00 -42.15 -44.46
CA GLY A 44 40.77 -43.02 -45.63
C GLY A 44 39.30 -43.31 -45.96
N ALA A 45 38.38 -42.80 -45.14
CA ALA A 45 36.95 -43.04 -45.27
C ALA A 45 36.34 -42.23 -46.43
N THR A 46 35.15 -42.61 -46.89
CA THR A 46 34.39 -41.92 -47.93
C THR A 46 33.05 -41.44 -47.37
N PRO A 47 32.56 -40.25 -47.78
CA PRO A 47 31.32 -39.72 -47.24
C PRO A 47 30.10 -40.52 -47.71
N LEU A 48 29.32 -41.06 -46.77
CA LEU A 48 27.99 -41.58 -47.05
C LEU A 48 26.96 -40.43 -47.06
N ALA A 49 26.22 -40.27 -48.16
CA ALA A 49 25.15 -39.27 -48.25
C ALA A 49 23.91 -39.75 -47.48
N THR A 50 23.66 -39.21 -46.29
CA THR A 50 22.60 -39.70 -45.39
C THR A 50 21.39 -38.77 -45.20
N GLY A 51 21.42 -37.55 -45.74
CA GLY A 51 20.35 -36.56 -45.61
C GLY A 51 20.25 -35.94 -44.21
N GLY A 52 21.32 -36.04 -43.42
CA GLY A 52 21.40 -35.62 -42.02
C GLY A 52 22.18 -34.32 -41.82
N CYS A 53 22.41 -33.94 -40.56
CA CYS A 53 23.26 -32.78 -40.27
C CYS A 53 24.74 -33.08 -40.61
N PHE A 54 25.45 -32.05 -41.07
CA PHE A 54 26.88 -32.07 -41.41
C PHE A 54 27.30 -33.18 -42.42
N ASP A 55 26.51 -33.36 -43.48
CA ASP A 55 26.79 -34.27 -44.59
C ASP A 55 27.93 -33.80 -45.52
N GLY A 56 28.61 -34.75 -46.15
CA GLY A 56 29.62 -34.50 -47.19
C GLY A 56 31.08 -34.71 -46.78
N SER A 57 31.33 -35.12 -45.54
CA SER A 57 32.66 -35.38 -44.98
C SER A 57 32.88 -36.88 -44.74
N ASN A 58 34.14 -37.33 -44.82
CA ASN A 58 34.52 -38.72 -44.57
C ASN A 58 33.99 -39.20 -43.20
N ASP A 59 33.27 -40.32 -43.17
CA ASP A 59 32.60 -40.80 -41.98
C ASP A 59 32.91 -42.26 -41.64
N MET A 60 32.81 -42.58 -40.35
CA MET A 60 32.94 -43.93 -39.83
C MET A 60 31.76 -44.24 -38.92
N TRP A 61 31.33 -45.50 -38.95
CA TRP A 61 30.14 -45.96 -38.25
C TRP A 61 30.45 -46.98 -37.16
N PHE A 62 29.79 -46.79 -36.02
CA PHE A 62 29.81 -47.69 -34.88
C PHE A 62 28.40 -48.14 -34.55
N MET A 63 28.24 -49.42 -34.23
CA MET A 63 26.99 -49.97 -33.69
C MET A 63 27.18 -50.17 -32.19
N TYR A 64 26.62 -49.27 -31.41
CA TYR A 64 26.75 -49.27 -29.96
C TYR A 64 25.60 -50.05 -29.33
N THR A 65 25.92 -51.12 -28.60
CA THR A 65 24.98 -51.91 -27.80
C THR A 65 25.18 -51.59 -26.32
N PRO A 66 24.27 -50.83 -25.68
CA PRO A 66 24.39 -50.44 -24.27
C PRO A 66 24.33 -51.65 -23.33
N THR A 67 25.14 -51.63 -22.28
CA THR A 67 25.10 -52.63 -21.20
C THR A 67 24.03 -52.35 -20.16
N GLY A 68 23.49 -51.12 -20.10
CA GLY A 68 22.38 -50.72 -19.24
C GLY A 68 21.36 -49.80 -19.93
N SER A 69 20.20 -49.61 -19.31
CA SER A 69 19.18 -48.66 -19.77
C SER A 69 19.33 -47.34 -19.01
N GLY A 70 19.26 -46.20 -19.69
CA GLY A 70 19.46 -44.89 -19.07
C GLY A 70 20.03 -43.88 -20.06
N ALA A 71 20.79 -42.91 -19.55
CA ALA A 71 21.44 -41.89 -20.37
C ALA A 71 22.90 -42.28 -20.66
N ALA A 72 23.31 -42.17 -21.92
CA ALA A 72 24.70 -42.29 -22.35
C ALA A 72 25.25 -40.94 -22.86
N THR A 73 26.55 -40.75 -22.74
CA THR A 73 27.28 -39.63 -23.35
C THR A 73 28.22 -40.18 -24.40
N LEU A 74 28.17 -39.61 -25.61
CA LEU A 74 29.04 -39.93 -26.75
C LEU A 74 29.98 -38.74 -26.98
N SER A 75 31.29 -38.92 -26.79
CA SER A 75 32.26 -37.82 -26.82
C SER A 75 33.41 -38.09 -27.78
N LEU A 76 33.74 -37.09 -28.61
CA LEU A 76 34.94 -37.02 -29.45
C LEU A 76 35.96 -36.00 -28.92
N CYS A 77 35.73 -35.46 -27.72
CA CYS A 77 36.58 -34.45 -27.11
C CYS A 77 38.04 -34.92 -26.98
N GLY A 78 38.97 -34.03 -27.35
CA GLY A 78 40.40 -34.34 -27.41
C GLY A 78 40.90 -34.84 -28.77
N SER A 79 40.03 -34.94 -29.78
CA SER A 79 40.43 -35.16 -31.18
C SER A 79 41.18 -33.96 -31.76
N PHE A 80 42.08 -34.18 -32.72
CA PHE A 80 42.98 -33.15 -33.26
C PHE A 80 42.44 -32.44 -34.52
N TYR A 81 41.18 -32.67 -34.87
CA TYR A 81 40.53 -32.10 -36.04
C TYR A 81 39.11 -31.65 -35.68
N ASP A 82 38.50 -30.87 -36.56
CA ASP A 82 37.14 -30.38 -36.42
C ASP A 82 36.15 -31.53 -36.64
N THR A 83 35.53 -32.03 -35.57
CA THR A 83 34.69 -33.24 -35.60
C THR A 83 33.22 -32.89 -35.77
N ALA A 84 32.46 -33.85 -36.29
CA ALA A 84 31.01 -33.87 -36.18
C ALA A 84 30.57 -35.27 -35.73
N LEU A 85 29.51 -35.33 -34.93
CA LEU A 85 28.99 -36.55 -34.34
C LEU A 85 27.48 -36.60 -34.51
N SER A 86 26.95 -37.75 -34.94
CA SER A 86 25.51 -38.00 -34.96
C SER A 86 25.18 -39.42 -34.50
N TYR A 87 23.95 -39.63 -34.02
CA TYR A 87 23.47 -40.96 -33.68
C TYR A 87 22.05 -41.22 -34.21
N TRP A 88 21.78 -42.48 -34.49
CA TRP A 88 20.68 -42.95 -35.32
C TRP A 88 20.01 -44.18 -34.69
N SER A 89 18.70 -44.28 -34.91
CA SER A 89 17.86 -45.40 -34.46
C SER A 89 18.18 -46.73 -35.16
N ALA A 90 18.68 -46.67 -36.39
CA ALA A 90 19.17 -47.80 -37.17
C ALA A 90 20.13 -47.29 -38.27
N CYS A 91 20.76 -48.18 -39.03
CA CYS A 91 21.52 -47.81 -40.23
C CYS A 91 20.60 -47.09 -41.26
N PRO A 92 20.96 -45.88 -41.74
CA PRO A 92 20.17 -45.13 -42.73
C PRO A 92 19.73 -45.94 -43.96
N ALA A 93 20.58 -46.85 -44.47
CA ALA A 93 20.25 -47.70 -45.61
C ALA A 93 19.02 -48.62 -45.37
N ASN A 94 18.66 -48.86 -44.11
CA ASN A 94 17.50 -49.65 -43.69
C ASN A 94 16.34 -48.79 -43.15
N GLY A 95 16.31 -47.49 -43.48
CA GLY A 95 15.27 -46.56 -43.00
C GLY A 95 15.50 -46.03 -41.59
N GLY A 96 16.73 -46.09 -41.08
CA GLY A 96 17.10 -45.49 -39.80
C GLY A 96 16.93 -43.97 -39.79
N VAL A 97 16.41 -43.45 -38.68
CA VAL A 97 16.19 -42.00 -38.47
C VAL A 97 17.28 -41.45 -37.56
N GLN A 98 17.83 -40.29 -37.92
CA GLN A 98 18.77 -39.54 -37.09
C GLN A 98 18.05 -39.01 -35.86
N ILE A 99 18.58 -39.29 -34.67
CA ILE A 99 17.96 -38.88 -33.41
C ILE A 99 18.60 -37.58 -32.89
N GLY A 100 19.92 -37.43 -33.06
CA GLY A 100 20.61 -36.20 -32.65
C GLY A 100 22.01 -36.08 -33.26
N CYS A 101 22.56 -34.87 -33.20
CA CYS A 101 23.92 -34.57 -33.63
C CYS A 101 24.50 -33.31 -33.00
N ASN A 102 25.81 -33.16 -33.10
CA ASN A 102 26.57 -32.02 -32.63
C ASN A 102 27.91 -31.90 -33.39
N ASP A 103 28.37 -30.69 -33.68
CA ASP A 103 29.70 -30.37 -34.24
C ASP A 103 30.63 -29.74 -33.19
N ASP A 104 30.23 -28.68 -32.49
CA ASP A 104 31.13 -27.93 -31.59
C ASP A 104 30.67 -27.89 -30.12
N PHE A 105 30.98 -28.94 -29.34
CA PHE A 105 30.68 -28.96 -27.90
C PHE A 105 31.88 -28.56 -27.03
N CYS A 106 33.04 -29.14 -27.29
CA CYS A 106 34.26 -28.98 -26.48
C CYS A 106 35.37 -28.29 -27.27
N GLY A 107 35.04 -27.14 -27.85
CA GLY A 107 35.87 -26.44 -28.83
C GLY A 107 35.43 -26.83 -30.24
N LEU A 108 36.37 -27.29 -31.08
CA LEU A 108 36.09 -27.82 -32.42
C LEU A 108 35.74 -29.32 -32.40
N GLN A 109 35.39 -29.87 -31.25
CA GLN A 109 35.11 -31.29 -31.08
C GLN A 109 33.71 -31.50 -30.53
N SER A 110 33.12 -32.65 -30.89
CA SER A 110 31.71 -32.93 -30.68
C SER A 110 31.46 -33.83 -29.49
N GLU A 111 30.38 -33.56 -28.78
CA GLU A 111 29.84 -34.45 -27.75
C GLU A 111 28.31 -34.37 -27.76
N ILE A 112 27.66 -35.50 -27.48
CA ILE A 112 26.23 -35.59 -27.28
C ILE A 112 26.00 -36.28 -25.94
N GLY A 113 25.57 -35.51 -24.93
CA GLY A 113 25.14 -36.02 -23.64
C GLY A 113 23.65 -36.38 -23.62
N GLY A 114 23.23 -37.22 -22.65
CA GLY A 114 21.81 -37.52 -22.43
C GLY A 114 21.17 -38.42 -23.49
N VAL A 115 21.96 -39.21 -24.22
CA VAL A 115 21.45 -40.15 -25.22
C VAL A 115 20.65 -41.25 -24.52
N SER A 116 19.34 -41.23 -24.67
CA SER A 116 18.44 -42.25 -24.11
C SER A 116 18.67 -43.59 -24.79
N VAL A 117 19.16 -44.56 -24.03
CA VAL A 117 19.45 -45.91 -24.53
C VAL A 117 18.77 -46.98 -23.68
N THR A 118 18.48 -48.12 -24.31
CA THR A 118 17.90 -49.30 -23.65
C THR A 118 18.91 -50.45 -23.72
N ALA A 119 19.14 -51.13 -22.59
CA ALA A 119 20.07 -52.24 -22.49
C ALA A 119 19.83 -53.27 -23.61
N GLY A 120 20.91 -53.65 -24.31
CA GLY A 120 20.86 -54.64 -25.38
C GLY A 120 20.19 -54.19 -26.69
N THR A 121 19.68 -52.96 -26.78
CA THR A 121 19.10 -52.41 -28.02
C THR A 121 20.13 -51.51 -28.71
N PRO A 122 20.68 -51.89 -29.88
CA PRO A 122 21.76 -51.14 -30.50
C PRO A 122 21.29 -49.83 -31.12
N ILE A 123 22.16 -48.83 -31.09
CA ILE A 123 22.07 -47.58 -31.87
C ILE A 123 23.28 -47.43 -32.79
N TRP A 124 23.16 -46.60 -33.82
CA TRP A 124 24.24 -46.35 -34.77
C TRP A 124 24.83 -44.97 -34.53
N ILE A 125 26.14 -44.89 -34.34
CA ILE A 125 26.89 -43.66 -34.12
C ILE A 125 27.73 -43.41 -35.37
N ARG A 126 27.59 -42.23 -35.95
CA ARG A 126 28.39 -41.75 -37.07
C ARG A 126 29.37 -40.71 -36.55
N VAL A 127 30.65 -40.99 -36.74
CA VAL A 127 31.78 -40.11 -36.42
C VAL A 127 32.33 -39.56 -37.72
N HIS A 128 32.43 -38.24 -37.85
CA HIS A 128 32.91 -37.57 -39.06
C HIS A 128 33.64 -36.27 -38.72
N GLY A 129 34.07 -35.55 -39.75
CA GLY A 129 34.52 -34.17 -39.60
C GLY A 129 33.47 -33.16 -40.02
N PHE A 130 33.64 -31.91 -39.60
CA PHE A 130 32.89 -30.79 -40.15
C PHE A 130 33.49 -30.38 -41.50
N SER A 131 32.65 -30.18 -42.52
CA SER A 131 33.02 -29.78 -43.88
C SER A 131 34.01 -30.73 -44.60
N THR A 132 35.30 -30.42 -44.67
CA THR A 132 36.32 -31.26 -45.33
C THR A 132 37.36 -31.79 -44.35
N SER A 133 37.17 -31.56 -43.05
CA SER A 133 38.06 -32.03 -41.99
C SER A 133 37.99 -33.56 -41.84
N PHE A 134 39.14 -34.17 -41.57
CA PHE A 134 39.29 -35.60 -41.28
C PHE A 134 40.52 -35.82 -40.41
N GLY A 135 40.56 -36.95 -39.71
CA GLY A 135 41.70 -37.31 -38.90
C GLY A 135 41.41 -38.45 -37.92
N ALA A 136 42.41 -38.74 -37.10
CA ALA A 136 42.33 -39.73 -36.04
C ALA A 136 41.81 -39.11 -34.73
N GLY A 137 41.03 -39.89 -34.00
CA GLY A 137 40.45 -39.50 -32.71
C GLY A 137 40.08 -40.71 -31.86
N THR A 138 39.40 -40.45 -30.74
CA THR A 138 38.85 -41.49 -29.86
C THR A 138 37.40 -41.18 -29.55
N LEU A 139 36.49 -42.11 -29.89
CA LEU A 139 35.11 -42.07 -29.45
C LEU A 139 35.03 -42.65 -28.03
N THR A 140 34.65 -41.83 -27.07
CA THR A 140 34.42 -42.27 -25.69
C THR A 140 32.92 -42.31 -25.41
N ILE A 141 32.44 -43.47 -24.96
CA ILE A 141 31.06 -43.71 -24.58
C ILE A 141 31.02 -43.97 -23.08
N THR A 142 30.30 -43.10 -22.35
CA THR A 142 30.07 -43.27 -20.91
C THR A 142 28.59 -43.49 -20.66
N GLY A 143 28.25 -44.60 -20.00
CA GLY A 143 26.88 -44.93 -19.61
C GLY A 143 26.59 -44.56 -18.17
N ASN A 144 25.51 -43.80 -17.93
CA ASN A 144 24.97 -43.56 -16.60
C ASN A 144 23.62 -44.29 -16.47
N PHE A 145 23.70 -45.58 -16.14
CA PHE A 145 22.57 -46.53 -16.20
C PHE A 145 21.98 -46.89 -14.84
N GLY A 146 22.26 -46.12 -13.79
CA GLY A 146 21.45 -46.18 -12.58
C GLY A 146 20.11 -45.52 -12.88
N GLY A 147 19.00 -46.21 -12.70
CA GLY A 147 17.73 -45.50 -12.50
C GLY A 147 17.79 -44.63 -11.25
N PRO A 148 16.74 -43.86 -10.94
CA PRO A 148 16.65 -43.24 -9.63
C PRO A 148 16.84 -44.27 -8.51
N PRO A 149 17.43 -43.88 -7.37
CA PRO A 149 17.66 -44.79 -6.25
C PRO A 149 16.34 -45.47 -5.81
N ALA A 150 16.42 -46.65 -5.21
CA ALA A 150 15.22 -47.42 -4.86
C ALA A 150 14.26 -46.66 -3.91
N ASN A 151 14.79 -45.69 -3.17
CA ASN A 151 14.06 -44.83 -2.24
C ASN A 151 13.88 -43.39 -2.74
N ASP A 152 13.84 -43.22 -4.06
CA ASP A 152 13.56 -41.97 -4.75
C ASP A 152 12.16 -41.41 -4.45
N THR A 153 11.21 -42.30 -4.14
CA THR A 153 9.86 -41.89 -3.77
C THR A 153 9.61 -42.09 -2.29
N CYS A 154 8.81 -41.22 -1.70
CA CYS A 154 8.35 -41.26 -0.34
C CYS A 154 7.62 -42.57 -0.01
N ALA A 155 6.83 -43.10 -0.95
CA ALA A 155 6.18 -44.40 -0.81
C ALA A 155 7.17 -45.58 -0.82
N ALA A 156 8.34 -45.42 -1.44
CA ALA A 156 9.41 -46.40 -1.49
C ALA A 156 10.53 -46.13 -0.46
N GLY A 157 10.30 -45.24 0.51
CA GLY A 157 11.31 -44.84 1.49
C GLY A 157 11.94 -46.04 2.22
N THR A 158 13.28 -46.12 2.21
CA THR A 158 14.01 -47.25 2.80
C THR A 158 13.67 -47.39 4.30
N PRO A 159 13.17 -48.55 4.76
CA PRO A 159 12.88 -48.75 6.18
C PRO A 159 14.16 -48.76 7.02
N VAL A 160 14.19 -47.96 8.08
CA VAL A 160 15.35 -47.82 8.98
C VAL A 160 14.93 -47.76 10.45
N GLY A 161 15.85 -48.14 11.33
CA GLY A 161 15.79 -47.88 12.77
C GLY A 161 16.89 -46.88 13.16
N GLU A 162 17.36 -46.94 14.40
CA GLU A 162 18.55 -46.19 14.83
C GLU A 162 19.82 -46.76 14.18
N GLY A 163 20.72 -45.89 13.75
CA GLY A 163 21.96 -46.27 13.11
C GLY A 163 22.44 -45.27 12.06
N SER A 164 23.34 -45.74 11.21
CA SER A 164 23.96 -44.98 10.14
C SER A 164 23.65 -45.63 8.79
N PHE A 165 23.13 -44.86 7.85
CA PHE A 165 22.60 -45.34 6.58
C PHE A 165 23.17 -44.53 5.43
N ALA A 166 23.71 -45.20 4.42
CA ALA A 166 24.18 -44.52 3.22
C ALA A 166 23.01 -44.06 2.36
N PHE A 167 23.17 -42.93 1.69
CA PHE A 167 22.21 -42.42 0.70
C PHE A 167 22.93 -41.79 -0.48
N ASP A 168 22.22 -41.65 -1.61
CA ASP A 168 22.72 -41.05 -2.84
C ASP A 168 21.59 -40.29 -3.56
N THR A 169 21.71 -38.98 -3.69
CA THR A 169 20.72 -38.12 -4.39
C THR A 169 21.14 -37.80 -5.84
N THR A 170 22.24 -38.36 -6.35
CA THR A 170 22.80 -37.97 -7.65
C THR A 170 21.91 -38.31 -8.85
N LEU A 171 21.02 -39.29 -8.71
CA LEU A 171 20.10 -39.73 -9.77
C LEU A 171 18.63 -39.65 -9.36
N SER A 172 18.33 -39.08 -8.19
CA SER A 172 16.95 -38.95 -7.73
C SER A 172 16.13 -37.90 -8.49
N THR A 173 14.82 -37.97 -8.31
CA THR A 173 13.83 -37.00 -8.73
C THR A 173 13.38 -36.18 -7.52
N ASP A 174 12.46 -35.23 -7.70
CA ASP A 174 11.87 -34.44 -6.61
C ASP A 174 10.42 -34.88 -6.41
N GLU A 175 10.10 -35.45 -5.25
CA GLU A 175 8.74 -35.89 -4.91
C GLU A 175 8.23 -35.30 -3.57
N GLY A 176 9.08 -34.62 -2.81
CA GLY A 176 8.76 -34.18 -1.46
C GLY A 176 8.07 -32.82 -1.35
N PRO A 177 7.37 -32.55 -0.24
CA PRO A 177 6.89 -31.21 0.06
C PRO A 177 8.06 -30.25 0.29
N ALA A 178 7.87 -28.98 -0.07
CA ALA A 178 8.86 -27.95 0.22
C ALA A 178 9.15 -27.88 1.72
N ALA A 179 10.45 -27.88 2.08
CA ALA A 179 10.90 -27.85 3.46
C ALA A 179 10.80 -26.43 4.03
N SER A 180 10.34 -26.26 5.29
CA SER A 180 10.15 -24.90 5.86
C SER A 180 11.46 -24.17 6.16
N CYS A 181 12.55 -24.93 6.29
CA CYS A 181 13.85 -24.41 6.72
C CYS A 181 14.74 -23.93 5.57
N GLY A 182 14.36 -24.12 4.31
CA GLY A 182 15.08 -23.54 3.17
C GLY A 182 14.66 -22.09 2.92
N PHE A 183 15.62 -21.16 2.81
CA PHE A 183 15.34 -19.76 2.43
C PHE A 183 14.59 -19.69 1.09
N GLY A 184 13.28 -19.42 1.13
CA GLY A 184 12.42 -19.30 -0.05
C GLY A 184 11.61 -20.55 -0.43
N GLY A 185 11.68 -21.61 0.39
CA GLY A 185 11.16 -22.93 0.04
C GLY A 185 12.08 -23.64 -0.96
N ASP A 186 12.08 -24.96 -0.95
CA ASP A 186 12.96 -25.79 -1.78
C ASP A 186 12.19 -26.45 -2.96
N PRO A 187 11.67 -25.72 -3.96
CA PRO A 187 11.01 -26.34 -5.10
C PRO A 187 12.05 -26.85 -6.11
N GLY A 188 12.06 -28.16 -6.37
CA GLY A 188 12.85 -28.76 -7.46
C GLY A 188 14.13 -29.47 -7.04
N SER A 189 14.37 -29.70 -5.74
CA SER A 189 15.57 -30.38 -5.27
C SER A 189 15.38 -31.89 -5.18
N ARG A 190 16.29 -32.60 -5.83
CA ARG A 190 16.32 -34.06 -5.88
C ARG A 190 16.43 -34.64 -4.48
N ASP A 191 15.59 -35.62 -4.17
CA ASP A 191 15.42 -36.12 -2.81
C ASP A 191 15.45 -37.64 -2.71
N VAL A 192 15.66 -38.12 -1.48
CA VAL A 192 15.52 -39.54 -1.14
C VAL A 192 14.83 -39.66 0.19
N PHE A 193 14.11 -40.76 0.37
CA PHE A 193 13.26 -40.98 1.54
C PHE A 193 13.70 -42.18 2.37
N PHE A 194 13.47 -42.07 3.67
CA PHE A 194 13.64 -43.15 4.63
C PHE A 194 12.38 -43.27 5.49
N THR A 195 11.92 -44.49 5.74
CA THR A 195 10.83 -44.74 6.70
C THR A 195 11.45 -45.11 8.04
N TYR A 196 11.58 -44.15 8.94
CA TYR A 196 12.15 -44.38 10.27
C TYR A 196 11.08 -44.91 11.23
N THR A 197 11.31 -46.10 11.80
CA THR A 197 10.48 -46.68 12.87
C THR A 197 11.28 -46.68 14.18
N PRO A 198 11.01 -45.75 15.11
CA PRO A 198 11.73 -45.65 16.37
C PRO A 198 11.58 -46.90 17.24
N THR A 199 12.65 -47.36 17.88
CA THR A 199 12.58 -48.45 18.86
C THR A 199 12.27 -47.95 20.28
N PHE A 200 12.34 -46.64 20.51
CA PHE A 200 12.13 -45.99 21.79
C PHE A 200 11.11 -44.84 21.69
N THR A 201 10.53 -44.45 22.83
CA THR A 201 9.79 -43.19 22.98
C THR A 201 10.73 -42.19 23.64
N GLY A 202 11.01 -41.06 23.00
CA GLY A 202 11.98 -40.07 23.47
C GLY A 202 12.38 -39.11 22.35
N THR A 203 13.60 -38.60 22.38
CA THR A 203 14.13 -37.70 21.35
C THR A 203 15.11 -38.44 20.44
N ALA A 204 14.91 -38.38 19.12
CA ALA A 204 15.89 -38.84 18.12
C ALA A 204 16.63 -37.64 17.53
N ARG A 205 17.96 -37.76 17.42
CA ARG A 205 18.80 -36.84 16.64
C ARG A 205 18.96 -37.41 15.24
N ILE A 206 18.60 -36.61 14.25
CA ILE A 206 18.62 -36.98 12.83
C ILE A 206 19.46 -35.96 12.10
N GLY A 207 20.45 -36.41 11.33
CA GLY A 207 21.26 -35.49 10.55
C GLY A 207 22.20 -36.14 9.55
N THR A 208 22.78 -35.28 8.72
CA THR A 208 23.68 -35.60 7.62
C THR A 208 25.06 -34.96 7.82
N CYS A 209 25.40 -34.56 9.06
CA CYS A 209 26.67 -33.91 9.36
C CYS A 209 27.87 -34.76 8.87
N GLY A 210 28.77 -34.12 8.12
CA GLY A 210 29.93 -34.78 7.51
C GLY A 210 29.75 -35.25 6.06
N THR A 211 28.58 -35.00 5.43
CA THR A 211 28.41 -35.19 3.98
C THR A 211 29.14 -34.13 3.17
N ALA A 212 29.43 -34.44 1.90
CA ALA A 212 30.29 -33.60 1.04
C ALA A 212 29.55 -32.47 0.31
N PHE A 213 28.23 -32.34 0.51
CA PHE A 213 27.40 -31.36 -0.16
C PHE A 213 26.42 -30.70 0.82
N ASP A 214 25.81 -29.62 0.35
CA ASP A 214 24.84 -28.81 1.08
C ASP A 214 23.50 -29.55 1.20
N THR A 215 23.12 -29.96 2.40
CA THR A 215 21.93 -30.80 2.61
C THR A 215 20.77 -30.01 3.20
N ILE A 216 19.55 -30.50 2.97
CA ILE A 216 18.37 -30.18 3.77
C ILE A 216 17.78 -31.50 4.26
N VAL A 217 17.46 -31.59 5.55
CA VAL A 217 16.82 -32.77 6.15
C VAL A 217 15.51 -32.37 6.78
N GLN A 218 14.46 -33.16 6.51
CA GLN A 218 13.10 -32.94 6.97
C GLN A 218 12.52 -34.23 7.56
N ALA A 219 11.86 -34.13 8.72
CA ALA A 219 11.01 -35.19 9.27
C ALA A 219 9.53 -34.86 9.02
N LEU A 220 8.78 -35.84 8.52
CA LEU A 220 7.34 -35.75 8.24
C LEU A 220 6.61 -36.80 9.08
N SER A 221 5.42 -36.46 9.57
CA SER A 221 4.54 -37.36 10.35
C SER A 221 4.15 -38.66 9.63
N GLY A 222 4.42 -38.74 8.34
CA GLY A 222 4.29 -39.90 7.48
C GLY A 222 4.52 -39.47 6.04
N CYS A 223 4.39 -40.38 5.10
CA CYS A 223 4.49 -40.01 3.69
C CYS A 223 3.33 -39.09 3.28
N GLY A 224 3.64 -37.89 2.80
CA GLY A 224 2.65 -36.82 2.53
C GLY A 224 2.01 -36.20 3.78
N GLY A 225 2.55 -36.48 4.96
CA GLY A 225 2.10 -35.90 6.24
C GLY A 225 2.65 -34.50 6.49
N GLY A 226 2.20 -33.87 7.57
CA GLY A 226 2.75 -32.58 8.01
C GLY A 226 4.20 -32.70 8.50
N GLU A 227 4.97 -31.63 8.29
CA GLU A 227 6.35 -31.48 8.76
C GLU A 227 6.41 -31.43 10.29
N LEU A 228 7.31 -32.25 10.85
CA LEU A 228 7.58 -32.36 12.28
C LEU A 228 8.81 -31.56 12.70
N ALA A 229 9.84 -31.54 11.84
CA ALA A 229 11.08 -30.83 12.04
C ALA A 229 11.83 -30.69 10.71
N CYS A 230 12.66 -29.66 10.58
CA CYS A 230 13.43 -29.35 9.39
C CYS A 230 14.73 -28.65 9.77
N ASN A 231 15.83 -28.93 9.06
CA ASN A 231 17.04 -28.12 9.13
C ASN A 231 17.83 -28.12 7.80
N ASP A 232 18.60 -27.05 7.53
CA ASP A 232 19.56 -26.93 6.42
C ASP A 232 21.02 -26.94 6.92
N ASP A 233 21.42 -26.07 7.85
CA ASP A 233 22.82 -25.72 8.11
C ASP A 233 23.32 -25.93 9.57
N ALA A 234 22.72 -26.86 10.34
CA ALA A 234 23.09 -27.04 11.75
C ALA A 234 24.56 -27.44 12.00
N CYS A 235 25.24 -28.03 11.02
CA CYS A 235 26.62 -28.53 11.12
C CYS A 235 27.59 -27.89 10.11
N GLY A 236 27.32 -26.66 9.65
CA GLY A 236 28.06 -26.02 8.57
C GLY A 236 27.16 -25.89 7.35
N LEU A 237 27.43 -26.65 6.30
CA LEU A 237 26.51 -26.80 5.14
C LEU A 237 25.70 -28.10 5.24
N GLN A 238 25.59 -28.69 6.43
CA GLN A 238 24.90 -29.96 6.62
C GLN A 238 23.88 -29.85 7.71
N SER A 239 22.86 -30.68 7.62
CA SER A 239 21.67 -30.52 8.42
C SER A 239 21.60 -31.48 9.58
N GLN A 240 20.97 -31.00 10.65
CA GLN A 240 20.64 -31.80 11.80
C GLN A 240 19.54 -31.16 12.62
N PHE A 241 18.65 -31.99 13.15
CA PHE A 241 17.68 -31.59 14.16
C PHE A 241 17.42 -32.75 15.12
N THR A 242 16.68 -32.43 16.18
CA THR A 242 16.09 -33.40 17.10
C THR A 242 14.58 -33.44 16.89
N VAL A 243 13.98 -34.63 16.99
CA VAL A 243 12.54 -34.82 16.84
C VAL A 243 12.02 -35.79 17.88
N ALA A 244 10.82 -35.52 18.38
CA ALA A 244 10.12 -36.42 19.28
C ALA A 244 9.71 -37.71 18.57
N THR A 245 9.98 -38.86 19.20
CA THR A 245 9.63 -40.18 18.70
C THR A 245 8.73 -40.92 19.68
N THR A 246 7.85 -41.74 19.13
CA THR A 246 7.09 -42.75 19.90
C THR A 246 7.50 -44.12 19.39
N SER A 247 7.85 -45.04 20.30
CA SER A 247 8.27 -46.39 19.94
C SER A 247 7.23 -47.06 19.03
N GLY A 248 7.67 -47.52 17.86
CA GLY A 248 6.85 -48.20 16.87
C GLY A 248 5.96 -47.31 15.99
N VAL A 249 5.98 -45.98 16.16
CA VAL A 249 5.24 -45.04 15.28
C VAL A 249 6.18 -44.56 14.16
N PRO A 250 5.96 -44.96 12.90
CA PRO A 250 6.88 -44.61 11.81
C PRO A 250 6.72 -43.14 11.37
N MET A 251 7.82 -42.54 10.92
CA MET A 251 7.87 -41.22 10.29
C MET A 251 8.68 -41.28 8.99
N SER A 252 8.45 -40.32 8.09
CA SER A 252 9.23 -40.22 6.84
C SER A 252 10.34 -39.19 7.01
N ILE A 253 11.57 -39.57 6.69
CA ILE A 253 12.73 -38.67 6.66
C ILE A 253 13.07 -38.40 5.20
N ARG A 254 13.00 -37.14 4.79
CA ARG A 254 13.40 -36.66 3.47
C ARG A 254 14.78 -36.03 3.56
N ILE A 255 15.65 -36.35 2.62
CA ILE A 255 16.95 -35.71 2.44
C ILE A 255 16.99 -35.13 1.03
N SER A 256 17.17 -33.82 0.92
CA SER A 256 17.41 -33.10 -0.33
C SER A 256 18.71 -32.29 -0.23
N GLY A 257 19.07 -31.56 -1.29
CA GLY A 257 20.20 -30.63 -1.25
C GLY A 257 19.79 -29.20 -1.57
N TYR A 258 20.39 -28.23 -0.89
CA TYR A 258 20.08 -26.82 -1.09
C TYR A 258 20.43 -26.38 -2.52
N GLN A 259 19.52 -25.62 -3.17
CA GLN A 259 19.67 -25.11 -4.54
C GLN A 259 19.98 -26.21 -5.58
N GLY A 260 19.43 -27.42 -5.42
CA GLY A 260 19.64 -28.54 -6.33
C GLY A 260 21.00 -29.23 -6.19
N ALA A 261 21.72 -29.02 -5.08
CA ALA A 261 22.90 -29.79 -4.76
C ALA A 261 22.56 -31.29 -4.65
N VAL A 262 23.44 -32.14 -5.19
CA VAL A 262 23.28 -33.59 -5.13
C VAL A 262 24.59 -34.27 -4.75
N GLY A 263 24.49 -35.44 -4.12
CA GLY A 263 25.68 -36.19 -3.74
C GLY A 263 25.36 -37.44 -2.94
N GLN A 264 26.43 -38.14 -2.59
CA GLN A 264 26.40 -39.28 -1.68
C GLN A 264 26.65 -38.82 -0.25
N GLY A 265 26.04 -39.52 0.69
CA GLY A 265 26.16 -39.15 2.09
C GLY A 265 25.75 -40.25 3.07
N THR A 266 25.73 -39.88 4.34
CA THR A 266 25.34 -40.75 5.44
C THR A 266 24.28 -40.04 6.27
N LEU A 267 23.13 -40.69 6.42
CA LEU A 267 22.10 -40.35 7.39
C LEU A 267 22.46 -41.00 8.73
N LEU A 268 22.54 -40.21 9.79
CA LEU A 268 22.67 -40.68 11.16
C LEU A 268 21.33 -40.47 11.88
N ILE A 269 20.80 -41.54 12.49
CA ILE A 269 19.65 -41.52 13.38
C ILE A 269 20.09 -42.12 14.71
N GLU A 270 20.07 -41.35 15.78
CA GLU A 270 20.46 -41.84 17.10
C GLU A 270 19.49 -41.38 18.19
N GLN A 271 19.30 -42.22 19.21
CA GLN A 271 18.59 -41.81 20.41
C GLN A 271 19.43 -40.80 21.18
N VAL A 272 18.87 -39.62 21.45
CA VAL A 272 19.43 -38.74 22.46
C VAL A 272 19.12 -39.36 23.82
N THR A 273 20.17 -39.78 24.52
CA THR A 273 20.04 -40.28 25.89
C THR A 273 20.05 -39.10 26.82
N CYS A 274 18.85 -38.57 27.07
CA CYS A 274 18.60 -37.54 28.06
C CYS A 274 19.14 -37.96 29.42
N GLY A 275 19.79 -37.04 30.12
CA GLY A 275 20.02 -37.15 31.55
C GLY A 275 18.72 -37.20 32.36
N VAL A 276 18.86 -37.29 33.67
CA VAL A 276 17.71 -37.31 34.59
C VAL A 276 17.10 -35.92 34.75
N GLY A 277 15.77 -35.85 34.87
CA GLY A 277 15.06 -34.60 35.10
C GLY A 277 14.56 -33.97 33.81
N ASN A 278 14.79 -32.67 33.64
CA ASN A 278 14.27 -31.88 32.53
C ASN A 278 15.29 -31.59 31.42
N ASP A 279 16.25 -32.49 31.27
CA ASP A 279 17.26 -32.46 30.22
C ASP A 279 16.61 -32.47 28.83
N CYS A 280 15.52 -33.23 28.64
CA CYS A 280 14.84 -33.30 27.36
C CYS A 280 13.53 -32.52 27.27
N CYS A 281 13.27 -32.00 26.07
CA CYS A 281 12.09 -31.23 25.71
C CYS A 281 10.75 -31.96 25.97
N LEU A 282 10.77 -33.30 25.97
CA LEU A 282 9.60 -34.16 26.21
C LEU A 282 9.32 -34.43 27.69
N THR A 283 10.30 -34.16 28.55
CA THR A 283 10.18 -34.30 30.00
C THR A 283 10.46 -32.98 30.71
N PRO A 284 9.83 -31.86 30.28
CA PRO A 284 10.16 -30.56 30.83
C PRO A 284 9.67 -30.44 32.27
N THR A 285 10.36 -29.63 33.08
CA THR A 285 9.84 -29.25 34.40
C THR A 285 8.64 -28.32 34.20
N VAL A 286 7.47 -28.67 34.75
CA VAL A 286 6.26 -27.85 34.61
C VAL A 286 6.30 -26.68 35.61
N GLN A 287 6.06 -25.47 35.12
CA GLN A 287 5.81 -24.28 35.92
C GLN A 287 4.42 -23.73 35.59
N ASN A 288 3.54 -23.67 36.60
CA ASN A 288 2.19 -23.11 36.45
C ASN A 288 2.16 -21.69 37.04
N GLY A 289 1.89 -20.70 36.21
CA GLY A 289 1.86 -19.28 36.59
C GLY A 289 3.21 -18.74 37.07
N PRO A 290 3.24 -17.50 37.57
CA PRO A 290 4.47 -16.84 37.97
C PRO A 290 5.19 -17.56 39.12
N GLY A 291 6.52 -17.52 39.11
CA GLY A 291 7.34 -18.19 40.12
C GLY A 291 8.79 -18.30 39.70
N SER A 292 9.62 -18.87 40.58
CA SER A 292 11.04 -19.08 40.31
C SER A 292 11.43 -20.53 40.61
N LEU A 293 12.25 -21.11 39.74
CA LEU A 293 12.77 -22.47 39.89
C LEU A 293 14.30 -22.47 39.85
N PRO A 294 14.97 -23.23 40.74
CA PRO A 294 16.39 -23.46 40.60
C PRO A 294 16.66 -24.36 39.39
N PHE A 295 17.82 -24.20 38.77
CA PHE A 295 18.22 -25.03 37.66
C PHE A 295 19.73 -25.33 37.65
N ASP A 296 20.11 -26.40 36.94
CA ASP A 296 21.50 -26.83 36.75
C ASP A 296 21.65 -27.46 35.35
N THR A 297 22.49 -26.87 34.50
CA THR A 297 22.78 -27.36 33.13
C THR A 297 24.09 -28.15 33.06
N THR A 298 24.82 -28.33 34.17
CA THR A 298 26.19 -28.89 34.15
C THR A 298 26.28 -30.36 33.74
N ALA A 299 25.21 -31.13 33.95
CA ALA A 299 25.12 -32.54 33.58
C ALA A 299 24.10 -32.80 32.45
N ALA A 300 23.57 -31.74 31.85
CA ALA A 300 22.59 -31.85 30.79
C ALA A 300 23.25 -32.30 29.47
N THR A 301 22.42 -32.83 28.59
CA THR A 301 22.73 -33.04 27.18
C THR A 301 22.16 -31.90 26.34
N ASN A 302 22.41 -31.89 25.03
CA ASN A 302 21.80 -30.91 24.13
C ASN A 302 20.79 -31.63 23.25
N ASP A 303 19.51 -31.32 23.40
CA ASP A 303 18.43 -31.85 22.57
C ASP A 303 17.59 -30.77 21.88
N GLY A 304 18.01 -29.51 21.93
CA GLY A 304 17.41 -28.39 21.21
C GLY A 304 18.40 -27.49 20.48
N THR A 305 17.86 -26.51 19.77
CA THR A 305 18.61 -25.42 19.17
C THR A 305 17.87 -24.10 19.36
N ALA A 306 18.57 -22.99 19.18
CA ALA A 306 17.97 -21.66 19.14
C ALA A 306 18.73 -20.77 18.15
N THR A 307 18.05 -19.79 17.59
CA THR A 307 18.64 -18.87 16.59
C THR A 307 19.58 -17.82 17.20
N CYS A 308 19.68 -17.76 18.53
CA CYS A 308 20.52 -16.81 19.24
C CYS A 308 21.53 -17.47 20.19
N GLY A 309 22.54 -16.70 20.58
CA GLY A 309 23.53 -17.04 21.61
C GLY A 309 24.42 -18.25 21.33
N ALA A 310 24.64 -18.61 20.06
CA ALA A 310 25.50 -19.73 19.66
C ALA A 310 25.23 -21.03 20.46
N SER A 311 23.97 -21.27 20.84
CA SER A 311 23.58 -22.29 21.82
C SER A 311 23.24 -23.64 21.19
N GLY A 312 23.37 -23.79 19.87
CA GLY A 312 22.95 -24.99 19.12
C GLY A 312 23.72 -26.28 19.46
N THR A 313 24.82 -26.18 20.19
CA THR A 313 25.60 -27.32 20.70
C THR A 313 25.73 -27.31 22.23
N SER A 314 25.05 -26.39 22.91
CA SER A 314 25.20 -26.17 24.35
C SER A 314 24.22 -27.03 25.11
N PRO A 315 24.65 -27.70 26.20
CA PRO A 315 23.72 -28.43 27.06
C PRO A 315 22.51 -27.58 27.46
N ASP A 316 21.32 -28.17 27.40
CA ASP A 316 20.06 -27.50 27.62
C ASP A 316 19.14 -28.25 28.57
N ILE A 317 18.20 -27.51 29.14
CA ILE A 317 17.12 -28.05 29.95
C ILE A 317 15.84 -27.32 29.57
N TRP A 318 14.72 -27.97 29.86
CA TRP A 318 13.42 -27.53 29.39
C TRP A 318 12.42 -27.31 30.51
N PHE A 319 11.58 -26.30 30.32
CA PHE A 319 10.44 -26.00 31.16
C PHE A 319 9.18 -25.95 30.30
N SER A 320 8.07 -26.47 30.83
CA SER A 320 6.75 -26.27 30.24
C SER A 320 6.06 -25.23 31.09
N TYR A 321 5.95 -24.03 30.53
CA TYR A 321 5.35 -22.90 31.21
C TYR A 321 3.86 -22.82 30.83
N VAL A 322 2.98 -22.82 31.84
CA VAL A 322 1.54 -22.65 31.68
C VAL A 322 1.16 -21.29 32.28
N PRO A 323 0.88 -20.27 31.45
CA PRO A 323 0.51 -18.96 31.97
C PRO A 323 -0.76 -19.01 32.82
N ALA A 324 -0.80 -18.27 33.92
CA ALA A 324 -2.01 -18.11 34.74
C ALA A 324 -2.93 -17.01 34.16
N LEU A 325 -2.35 -16.01 33.49
CA LEU A 325 -3.03 -14.90 32.84
C LEU A 325 -2.70 -14.86 31.34
N THR A 326 -3.64 -14.35 30.54
CA THR A 326 -3.38 -14.03 29.13
C THR A 326 -2.70 -12.66 29.09
N GLY A 327 -1.58 -12.55 28.37
CA GLY A 327 -0.80 -11.32 28.29
C GLY A 327 0.69 -11.59 28.03
N ASN A 328 1.52 -10.57 28.22
CA ASN A 328 2.96 -10.70 28.07
C ASN A 328 3.60 -11.38 29.31
N VAL A 329 4.33 -12.48 29.09
CA VAL A 329 5.10 -13.19 30.11
C VAL A 329 6.57 -12.80 29.97
N ILE A 330 7.20 -12.43 31.09
CA ILE A 330 8.65 -12.20 31.16
C ILE A 330 9.30 -13.43 31.77
N ILE A 331 10.32 -13.96 31.09
CA ILE A 331 11.08 -15.12 31.57
C ILE A 331 12.54 -14.72 31.58
N GLU A 332 13.19 -14.83 32.74
CA GLU A 332 14.56 -14.37 32.90
C GLU A 332 15.40 -15.28 33.78
N THR A 333 16.71 -15.29 33.52
CA THR A 333 17.74 -15.99 34.30
C THR A 333 18.66 -15.00 35.04
N CYS A 334 18.24 -13.73 35.14
CA CYS A 334 19.02 -12.64 35.72
C CYS A 334 19.56 -12.98 37.11
N GLY A 335 20.86 -12.77 37.30
CA GLY A 335 21.56 -13.13 38.55
C GLY A 335 22.14 -14.55 38.59
N SER A 336 21.99 -15.34 37.52
CA SER A 336 22.71 -16.62 37.35
C SER A 336 24.22 -16.41 37.18
N PHE A 337 25.00 -17.45 37.40
CA PHE A 337 26.48 -17.35 37.50
C PHE A 337 27.24 -17.62 36.20
N TYR A 338 26.54 -17.80 35.08
CA TYR A 338 27.14 -18.07 33.79
C TYR A 338 26.33 -17.45 32.66
N ASP A 339 26.89 -17.50 31.46
CA ASP A 339 26.33 -16.94 30.25
C ASP A 339 25.17 -17.81 29.75
N THR A 340 23.93 -17.36 29.95
CA THR A 340 22.72 -18.15 29.65
C THR A 340 22.15 -17.79 28.30
N VAL A 341 21.39 -18.71 27.69
CA VAL A 341 20.55 -18.44 26.52
C VAL A 341 19.14 -18.95 26.80
N LEU A 342 18.12 -18.10 26.63
CA LEU A 342 16.70 -18.46 26.72
C LEU A 342 16.04 -18.46 25.35
N SER A 343 15.23 -19.48 25.07
CA SER A 343 14.32 -19.49 23.92
C SER A 343 12.97 -20.11 24.27
N ALA A 344 11.90 -19.60 23.67
CA ALA A 344 10.55 -20.14 23.80
C ALA A 344 10.10 -20.77 22.49
N HIS A 345 9.34 -21.86 22.57
CA HIS A 345 8.95 -22.70 21.44
C HIS A 345 7.48 -23.14 21.57
N THR A 346 6.80 -23.30 20.42
CA THR A 346 5.40 -23.79 20.38
C THR A 346 5.26 -25.25 20.79
N GLY A 347 6.36 -26.01 20.80
CA GLY A 347 6.44 -27.41 21.20
C GLY A 347 7.86 -27.94 21.01
N CYS A 348 8.11 -29.22 21.32
CA CYS A 348 9.43 -29.79 21.07
C CYS A 348 9.68 -29.92 19.57
N GLY A 349 10.78 -29.34 19.06
CA GLY A 349 11.04 -29.22 17.62
C GLY A 349 10.11 -28.23 16.90
N GLY A 350 9.25 -27.52 17.64
CA GLY A 350 8.32 -26.54 17.11
C GLY A 350 8.99 -25.20 16.77
N ALA A 351 8.19 -24.28 16.24
CA ALA A 351 8.66 -22.95 15.89
C ALA A 351 9.11 -22.16 17.13
N GLN A 352 10.26 -21.47 17.00
CA GLN A 352 10.77 -20.57 18.03
C GLN A 352 9.93 -19.28 18.07
N ILE A 353 9.39 -18.96 19.25
CA ILE A 353 8.57 -17.77 19.53
C ILE A 353 9.45 -16.56 19.82
N ALA A 354 10.46 -16.75 20.68
CA ALA A 354 11.41 -15.71 21.06
C ALA A 354 12.74 -16.36 21.48
N CYS A 355 13.83 -15.60 21.38
CA CYS A 355 15.15 -16.01 21.87
C CYS A 355 15.92 -14.79 22.35
N ASN A 356 16.69 -14.96 23.42
CA ASN A 356 17.66 -13.97 23.86
C ASN A 356 18.84 -14.62 24.59
N ASP A 357 20.01 -14.00 24.46
CA ASP A 357 21.29 -14.38 25.09
C ASP A 357 21.60 -13.40 26.23
N ASP A 358 21.76 -12.11 25.89
CA ASP A 358 22.15 -11.05 26.83
C ASP A 358 21.03 -10.01 27.02
N ALA A 359 20.48 -9.90 28.23
CA ALA A 359 19.57 -8.80 28.62
C ALA A 359 19.80 -8.20 30.01
N CYS A 360 20.53 -8.86 30.90
CA CYS A 360 20.83 -8.36 32.24
C CYS A 360 22.31 -8.56 32.60
N GLY A 361 23.19 -8.20 31.67
CA GLY A 361 24.59 -8.62 31.67
C GLY A 361 24.73 -9.82 30.75
N LEU A 362 25.34 -10.90 31.25
CA LEU A 362 25.50 -12.19 30.55
C LEU A 362 24.30 -13.14 30.76
N GLN A 363 23.17 -12.64 31.25
CA GLN A 363 21.99 -13.46 31.49
C GLN A 363 20.85 -13.00 30.61
N SER A 364 19.99 -13.96 30.29
CA SER A 364 18.93 -13.79 29.30
C SER A 364 17.63 -13.36 29.94
N ARG A 365 16.84 -12.69 29.12
CA ARG A 365 15.43 -12.40 29.38
C ARG A 365 14.68 -12.38 28.06
N ILE A 366 13.57 -13.09 28.00
CA ILE A 366 12.65 -13.09 26.87
C ILE A 366 11.28 -12.56 27.32
N ASN A 367 10.59 -11.89 26.40
CA ASN A 367 9.20 -11.45 26.53
C ASN A 367 8.39 -12.23 25.50
N VAL A 368 7.37 -12.96 25.95
CA VAL A 368 6.56 -13.83 25.07
C VAL A 368 5.07 -13.62 25.34
N PRO A 369 4.23 -13.57 24.29
CA PRO A 369 2.78 -13.60 24.47
C PRO A 369 2.36 -14.98 25.02
N GLY A 370 1.63 -14.98 26.13
CA GLY A 370 1.06 -16.15 26.76
C GLY A 370 -0.47 -16.09 26.78
N THR A 371 -1.11 -17.25 26.62
CA THR A 371 -2.56 -17.41 26.81
C THR A 371 -2.78 -18.22 28.08
N ALA A 372 -3.67 -17.75 28.96
CA ALA A 372 -3.98 -18.44 30.21
C ALA A 372 -4.32 -19.92 29.96
N GLY A 373 -3.60 -20.82 30.65
CA GLY A 373 -3.81 -22.26 30.57
C GLY A 373 -3.23 -22.96 29.33
N VAL A 374 -2.63 -22.23 28.38
CA VAL A 374 -2.01 -22.83 27.18
C VAL A 374 -0.50 -22.98 27.39
N PRO A 375 0.06 -24.22 27.39
CA PRO A 375 1.48 -24.43 27.64
C PRO A 375 2.36 -23.96 26.48
N MET A 376 3.56 -23.48 26.81
CA MET A 376 4.68 -23.27 25.89
C MET A 376 5.95 -23.94 26.42
N LEU A 377 6.89 -24.27 25.55
CA LEU A 377 8.19 -24.82 25.96
C LEU A 377 9.25 -23.74 26.03
N ILE A 378 10.01 -23.73 27.13
CA ILE A 378 11.11 -22.82 27.38
C ILE A 378 12.38 -23.64 27.46
N ARG A 379 13.31 -23.38 26.55
CA ARG A 379 14.65 -23.94 26.53
C ARG A 379 15.60 -22.97 27.22
N LEU A 380 16.36 -23.48 28.17
CA LEU A 380 17.46 -22.78 28.82
C LEU A 380 18.76 -23.51 28.49
N ALA A 381 19.66 -22.82 27.80
CA ALA A 381 21.00 -23.29 27.46
C ALA A 381 22.06 -22.28 27.97
N GLY A 382 23.32 -22.46 27.59
CA GLY A 382 24.35 -21.44 27.75
C GLY A 382 24.94 -20.97 26.43
N PHE A 383 25.63 -19.83 26.46
CA PHE A 383 26.35 -19.32 25.30
C PHE A 383 27.53 -20.22 24.95
N ALA A 384 27.65 -20.65 23.70
CA ALA A 384 28.82 -21.35 23.16
C ALA A 384 29.35 -22.53 24.02
N GLY A 385 28.45 -23.32 24.61
CA GLY A 385 28.76 -24.52 25.41
C GLY A 385 28.95 -24.26 26.90
N GLN A 386 28.74 -23.03 27.37
CA GLN A 386 28.77 -22.70 28.79
C GLN A 386 27.66 -23.46 29.53
N VAL A 387 27.95 -23.85 30.76
CA VAL A 387 27.01 -24.53 31.66
C VAL A 387 27.14 -23.99 33.07
N GLY A 388 26.11 -24.13 33.87
CA GLY A 388 26.14 -23.69 35.26
C GLY A 388 24.81 -23.84 35.97
N THR A 389 24.73 -23.22 37.14
CA THR A 389 23.53 -23.22 38.00
C THR A 389 22.96 -21.81 38.12
N GLY A 390 21.67 -21.74 38.41
CA GLY A 390 21.00 -20.46 38.56
C GLY A 390 19.56 -20.59 38.99
N THR A 391 18.82 -19.51 38.79
CA THR A 391 17.37 -19.45 39.00
C THR A 391 16.73 -18.88 37.75
N ILE A 392 15.72 -19.58 37.23
CA ILE A 392 14.84 -19.05 36.19
C ILE A 392 13.60 -18.48 36.87
N THR A 393 13.19 -17.29 36.48
CA THR A 393 12.02 -16.60 37.03
C THR A 393 11.03 -16.32 35.92
N PHE A 394 9.77 -16.66 36.17
CA PHE A 394 8.62 -16.44 35.32
C PHE A 394 7.75 -15.36 35.97
N ILE A 395 7.52 -14.27 35.25
CA ILE A 395 6.81 -13.10 35.73
C ILE A 395 5.64 -12.86 34.80
N GLU A 396 4.45 -12.81 35.39
CA GLU A 396 3.23 -12.31 34.75
C GLU A 396 2.91 -10.98 35.40
N PRO A 397 3.24 -9.85 34.76
CA PRO A 397 2.81 -8.55 35.22
C PRO A 397 1.28 -8.56 35.30
N LEU A 398 0.74 -8.26 36.49
CA LEU A 398 -0.70 -8.07 36.63
C LEU A 398 -1.09 -6.83 35.82
N PRO A 399 -2.11 -6.91 34.95
CA PRO A 399 -2.62 -5.72 34.31
C PRO A 399 -3.08 -4.67 35.34
N PRO A 400 -3.02 -3.38 34.98
CA PRO A 400 -3.55 -2.31 35.82
C PRO A 400 -5.01 -2.58 36.23
N ALA A 401 -5.44 -2.08 37.38
CA ALA A 401 -6.82 -2.28 37.83
C ALA A 401 -7.87 -1.72 36.84
N ASN A 402 -7.48 -0.71 36.09
CA ASN A 402 -8.28 -0.03 35.07
C ASN A 402 -7.89 -0.42 33.64
N ASP A 403 -7.27 -1.57 33.47
CA ASP A 403 -7.00 -2.19 32.18
C ASP A 403 -8.29 -2.43 31.40
N ALA A 404 -9.29 -3.02 32.07
CA ALA A 404 -10.55 -3.28 31.44
C ALA A 404 -11.48 -2.06 31.44
N CYS A 405 -12.16 -1.79 30.34
CA CYS A 405 -13.09 -0.65 30.22
C CYS A 405 -14.27 -0.75 31.21
N ALA A 406 -14.71 -1.98 31.51
CA ALA A 406 -15.71 -2.25 32.55
C ALA A 406 -15.23 -1.87 33.97
N ASN A 407 -13.92 -1.82 34.19
CA ASN A 407 -13.26 -1.47 35.45
C ASN A 407 -12.58 -0.09 35.39
N ALA A 408 -13.00 0.77 34.46
CA ALA A 408 -12.45 2.11 34.30
C ALA A 408 -12.36 2.87 35.63
N MET A 409 -11.20 3.47 35.90
CA MET A 409 -10.95 4.19 37.15
C MET A 409 -11.87 5.41 37.24
N ALA A 410 -12.71 5.48 38.28
CA ALA A 410 -13.57 6.65 38.49
C ALA A 410 -12.75 7.89 38.84
N VAL A 411 -12.93 8.98 38.08
CA VAL A 411 -12.17 10.23 38.21
C VAL A 411 -13.04 11.48 38.08
N GLY A 412 -12.58 12.58 38.65
CA GLY A 412 -13.08 13.95 38.38
C GLY A 412 -11.97 14.80 37.75
N GLU A 413 -12.05 16.13 37.83
CA GLU A 413 -10.98 17.03 37.39
C GLU A 413 -9.72 16.82 38.26
N GLY A 414 -8.54 16.81 37.65
CA GLY A 414 -7.27 16.55 38.35
C GLY A 414 -6.23 15.84 37.51
N SER A 415 -5.31 15.14 38.18
CA SER A 415 -4.22 14.39 37.55
C SER A 415 -4.16 12.96 38.07
N TYR A 416 -4.01 12.00 37.16
CA TYR A 416 -4.09 10.57 37.44
C TYR A 416 -2.95 9.79 36.76
N PRO A 417 -2.38 8.77 37.42
CA PRO A 417 -1.26 8.02 36.87
C PRO A 417 -1.71 7.09 35.74
N ILE A 418 -0.98 7.10 34.62
CA ILE A 418 -1.13 6.13 33.53
C ILE A 418 -0.05 5.05 33.68
N ASP A 419 -0.43 3.79 33.48
CA ASP A 419 0.48 2.65 33.36
C ASP A 419 -0.08 1.67 32.32
N THR A 420 0.53 1.60 31.14
CA THR A 420 0.15 0.67 30.06
C THR A 420 1.12 -0.50 29.91
N LEU A 421 2.13 -0.62 30.79
CA LEU A 421 3.22 -1.60 30.62
C LEU A 421 2.72 -3.05 30.67
N ALA A 422 1.73 -3.32 31.51
CA ALA A 422 1.12 -4.63 31.72
C ALA A 422 -0.34 -4.71 31.22
N ALA A 423 -0.86 -3.62 30.66
CA ALA A 423 -2.22 -3.57 30.14
C ALA A 423 -2.41 -4.53 28.94
N THR A 424 -3.66 -4.89 28.70
CA THR A 424 -4.14 -5.59 27.51
C THR A 424 -4.83 -4.56 26.60
N GLU A 425 -5.33 -5.00 25.45
CA GLU A 425 -6.05 -4.14 24.50
C GLU A 425 -7.55 -4.40 24.62
N GLU A 426 -8.33 -3.38 24.97
CA GLU A 426 -9.79 -3.46 25.06
C GLU A 426 -10.47 -2.16 24.58
N GLY A 427 -10.62 -1.93 23.29
CA GLY A 427 -11.41 -0.77 22.85
C GLY A 427 -11.75 -0.75 21.37
N PRO A 428 -12.69 0.12 20.95
CA PRO A 428 -12.84 0.43 19.54
C PRO A 428 -11.58 1.15 19.04
N ALA A 429 -11.21 0.91 17.78
CA ALA A 429 -10.11 1.63 17.15
C ALA A 429 -10.34 3.16 17.23
N ALA A 430 -9.31 3.89 17.67
CA ALA A 430 -9.31 5.34 17.72
C ALA A 430 -9.37 5.93 16.29
N SER A 431 -10.25 6.91 16.03
CA SER A 431 -10.36 7.50 14.68
C SER A 431 -9.11 8.30 14.27
N CYS A 432 -8.39 8.82 15.26
CA CYS A 432 -7.12 9.53 15.09
C CYS A 432 -5.91 8.58 14.97
N GLY A 433 -6.08 7.27 15.15
CA GLY A 433 -5.00 6.29 14.95
C GLY A 433 -4.79 5.99 13.46
N PHE A 434 -3.69 6.47 12.88
CA PHE A 434 -3.32 6.13 11.48
C PHE A 434 -3.23 4.60 11.28
N GLY A 435 -4.01 4.06 10.35
CA GLY A 435 -3.97 2.64 9.97
C GLY A 435 -4.90 1.70 10.75
N GLY A 436 -5.82 2.24 11.57
CA GLY A 436 -6.78 1.44 12.33
C GLY A 436 -6.12 0.72 13.50
N ASP A 437 -5.64 1.51 14.47
CA ASP A 437 -5.10 1.15 15.79
C ASP A 437 -4.85 -0.37 16.00
N PRO A 438 -3.78 -0.94 15.42
CA PRO A 438 -3.50 -2.36 15.58
C PRO A 438 -2.66 -2.59 16.84
N GLY A 439 -3.28 -3.08 17.92
CA GLY A 439 -2.54 -3.80 18.97
C GLY A 439 -2.00 -2.96 20.11
N THR A 440 -2.81 -2.10 20.73
CA THR A 440 -2.31 -1.15 21.73
C THR A 440 -2.84 -1.43 23.14
N ASN A 441 -1.89 -1.66 24.07
CA ASN A 441 -2.17 -1.76 25.49
C ASN A 441 -2.85 -0.47 26.00
N ASP A 442 -4.03 -0.59 26.61
CA ASP A 442 -4.84 0.56 26.99
C ASP A 442 -5.29 0.55 28.45
N VAL A 443 -5.62 1.73 28.95
CA VAL A 443 -6.22 1.90 30.27
C VAL A 443 -7.38 2.88 30.20
N PHE A 444 -8.36 2.67 31.07
CA PHE A 444 -9.63 3.40 31.04
C PHE A 444 -9.86 4.22 32.30
N TYR A 445 -10.48 5.38 32.12
CA TYR A 445 -10.96 6.23 33.19
C TYR A 445 -12.43 6.56 32.94
N MET A 446 -13.27 6.49 33.98
CA MET A 446 -14.65 6.94 33.94
C MET A 446 -14.69 8.35 34.56
N TYR A 447 -14.66 9.36 33.72
CA TYR A 447 -14.66 10.76 34.12
C TYR A 447 -16.09 11.25 34.39
N THR A 448 -16.34 11.70 35.61
CA THR A 448 -17.61 12.34 35.99
C THR A 448 -17.38 13.85 36.18
N PRO A 449 -17.82 14.70 35.22
CA PRO A 449 -17.57 16.13 35.24
C PRO A 449 -18.37 16.84 36.33
N SER A 450 -17.76 17.84 36.98
CA SER A 450 -18.43 18.70 37.98
C SER A 450 -19.17 19.89 37.36
N PHE A 451 -18.98 20.13 36.06
CA PHE A 451 -19.51 21.27 35.30
C PHE A 451 -20.12 20.82 33.97
N THR A 452 -20.94 21.69 33.37
CA THR A 452 -21.36 21.58 31.97
C THR A 452 -20.54 22.56 31.15
N GLY A 453 -19.91 22.09 30.08
CA GLY A 453 -18.99 22.86 29.23
C GLY A 453 -17.90 21.97 28.66
N THR A 454 -16.78 22.54 28.24
CA THR A 454 -15.67 21.80 27.63
C THR A 454 -14.67 21.29 28.67
N ALA A 455 -14.40 19.98 28.66
CA ALA A 455 -13.29 19.37 29.40
C ALA A 455 -12.09 19.16 28.48
N ARG A 456 -10.89 19.51 28.95
CA ARG A 456 -9.61 19.20 28.32
C ARG A 456 -9.03 17.96 28.96
N PHE A 457 -8.59 17.02 28.13
CA PHE A 457 -7.90 15.79 28.51
C PHE A 457 -6.50 15.83 27.91
N SER A 458 -5.48 15.56 28.71
CA SER A 458 -4.11 15.64 28.21
C SER A 458 -3.18 14.63 28.86
N THR A 459 -2.36 13.99 28.02
CA THR A 459 -1.28 13.07 28.40
C THR A 459 0.11 13.71 28.22
N CYS A 460 0.17 15.01 27.94
CA CYS A 460 1.42 15.73 27.68
C CYS A 460 2.44 15.55 28.80
N GLY A 461 3.68 15.26 28.42
CA GLY A 461 4.77 14.97 29.36
C GLY A 461 4.87 13.50 29.79
N SER A 462 4.00 12.62 29.27
CA SER A 462 4.15 11.16 29.43
C SER A 462 5.38 10.64 28.68
N GLY A 463 5.94 9.52 29.14
CA GLY A 463 7.22 9.00 28.65
C GLY A 463 7.16 8.14 27.37
N TYR A 464 6.00 8.08 26.71
CA TYR A 464 5.77 7.23 25.54
C TYR A 464 4.77 7.89 24.59
N ASP A 465 4.72 7.38 23.36
CA ASP A 465 3.82 7.85 22.32
C ASP A 465 2.36 7.46 22.67
N THR A 466 1.49 8.44 22.94
CA THR A 466 0.13 8.17 23.43
C THR A 466 -0.92 8.37 22.36
N ILE A 467 -2.04 7.65 22.47
CA ILE A 467 -3.30 8.00 21.81
C ILE A 467 -4.35 8.22 22.91
N LEU A 468 -5.14 9.28 22.79
CA LEU A 468 -6.17 9.67 23.74
C LEU A 468 -7.54 9.71 23.05
N GLN A 469 -8.47 8.94 23.59
CA GLN A 469 -9.83 8.81 23.06
C GLN A 469 -10.86 9.06 24.16
N VAL A 470 -11.88 9.88 23.88
CA VAL A 470 -13.01 10.14 24.77
C VAL A 470 -14.26 9.50 24.17
N LEU A 471 -14.98 8.71 24.96
CA LEU A 471 -16.11 7.87 24.56
C LEU A 471 -17.36 8.21 25.38
N SER A 472 -18.53 8.14 24.74
CA SER A 472 -19.83 8.41 25.40
C SER A 472 -20.23 7.35 26.43
N SER A 473 -19.74 6.13 26.27
CA SER A 473 -19.85 5.03 27.23
C SER A 473 -18.70 4.06 27.03
N CYS A 474 -18.56 3.06 27.90
CA CYS A 474 -17.65 1.94 27.61
C CYS A 474 -18.03 1.27 26.27
N GLY A 475 -17.13 1.27 25.29
CA GLY A 475 -17.40 0.82 23.92
C GLY A 475 -18.42 1.66 23.13
N GLY A 476 -18.71 2.88 23.60
CA GLY A 476 -19.67 3.80 22.99
C GLY A 476 -19.12 4.56 21.79
N SER A 477 -19.85 5.60 21.36
CA SER A 477 -19.39 6.50 20.29
C SER A 477 -18.20 7.34 20.76
N GLU A 478 -17.21 7.50 19.88
CA GLU A 478 -16.12 8.44 20.08
C GLU A 478 -16.64 9.88 20.03
N LEU A 479 -16.31 10.63 21.09
CA LEU A 479 -16.64 12.05 21.25
C LEU A 479 -15.47 12.94 20.84
N ALA A 480 -14.24 12.49 21.10
CA ALA A 480 -13.02 13.21 20.75
C ALA A 480 -11.83 12.24 20.70
N CYS A 481 -10.81 12.57 19.90
CA CYS A 481 -9.61 11.75 19.72
C CYS A 481 -8.41 12.64 19.42
N ASN A 482 -7.21 12.26 19.90
CA ASN A 482 -5.93 12.80 19.39
C ASN A 482 -4.76 11.81 19.62
N ASP A 483 -3.74 11.84 18.75
CA ASP A 483 -2.45 11.15 18.92
C ASP A 483 -1.32 12.15 19.30
N ASP A 484 -1.04 13.15 18.47
CA ASP A 484 0.19 13.97 18.53
C ASP A 484 -0.11 15.47 18.71
N ALA A 485 -0.60 15.84 19.89
CA ALA A 485 -0.92 17.24 20.22
C ALA A 485 0.29 18.04 20.73
N CYS A 486 1.19 17.40 21.47
CA CYS A 486 2.26 18.06 22.23
C CYS A 486 3.58 17.32 22.11
N GLY A 487 3.95 16.99 20.86
CA GLY A 487 5.03 16.08 20.53
C GLY A 487 4.42 14.72 20.18
N LEU A 488 4.89 13.66 20.83
CA LEU A 488 4.34 12.30 20.71
C LEU A 488 3.22 12.03 21.73
N GLN A 489 2.68 13.07 22.37
CA GLN A 489 1.65 12.92 23.38
C GLN A 489 0.39 13.67 22.96
N SER A 490 -0.73 13.24 23.51
CA SER A 490 -2.04 13.65 23.08
C SER A 490 -2.69 14.66 24.01
N GLN A 491 -3.55 15.47 23.42
CA GLN A 491 -4.44 16.38 24.11
C GLN A 491 -5.70 16.55 23.28
N THR A 492 -6.86 16.45 23.89
CA THR A 492 -8.13 16.63 23.20
C THR A 492 -9.16 17.27 24.11
N ASN A 493 -10.24 17.77 23.52
CA ASN A 493 -11.30 18.48 24.19
C ASN A 493 -12.62 17.77 23.89
N ALA A 494 -13.50 17.67 24.89
CA ALA A 494 -14.84 17.14 24.69
C ALA A 494 -15.87 17.93 25.49
N ASP A 495 -17.04 18.13 24.90
CA ASP A 495 -18.19 18.66 25.61
C ASP A 495 -18.68 17.66 26.65
N VAL A 496 -18.86 18.16 27.86
CA VAL A 496 -19.33 17.37 28.99
C VAL A 496 -20.52 18.04 29.65
N THR A 497 -21.45 17.23 30.15
CA THR A 497 -22.59 17.69 30.94
C THR A 497 -22.36 17.31 32.39
N ALA A 498 -22.55 18.25 33.32
CA ALA A 498 -22.32 18.02 34.74
C ALA A 498 -23.00 16.72 35.21
N ASN A 499 -22.23 15.85 35.87
CA ASN A 499 -22.64 14.54 36.38
C ASN A 499 -23.05 13.49 35.32
N VAL A 500 -22.79 13.71 34.04
CA VAL A 500 -22.94 12.70 32.98
C VAL A 500 -21.55 12.12 32.68
N PRO A 501 -21.27 10.85 33.02
CA PRO A 501 -19.93 10.30 32.87
C PRO A 501 -19.57 10.03 31.41
N VAL A 502 -18.29 10.19 31.10
CA VAL A 502 -17.66 9.77 29.83
C VAL A 502 -16.47 8.85 30.12
N TRP A 503 -16.05 8.06 29.14
CA TRP A 503 -14.92 7.15 29.27
C TRP A 503 -13.72 7.71 28.53
N VAL A 504 -12.59 7.78 29.19
CA VAL A 504 -11.31 8.22 28.61
C VAL A 504 -10.44 6.99 28.47
N ARG A 505 -10.10 6.62 27.24
CA ARG A 505 -9.15 5.57 26.90
C ARG A 505 -7.81 6.22 26.61
N VAL A 506 -6.76 5.70 27.24
CA VAL A 506 -5.37 6.07 26.95
C VAL A 506 -4.65 4.83 26.47
N SER A 507 -4.18 4.84 25.23
CA SER A 507 -3.37 3.79 24.61
C SER A 507 -2.05 4.37 24.10
N GLY A 508 -1.28 3.62 23.31
CA GLY A 508 -0.03 4.12 22.74
C GLY A 508 0.15 3.74 21.27
N TYR A 509 0.68 4.66 20.46
CA TYR A 509 0.79 4.48 19.02
C TYR A 509 1.69 3.29 18.65
N PHE A 510 1.21 2.43 17.76
CA PHE A 510 1.96 1.30 17.19
C PHE A 510 2.61 0.36 18.24
N GLY A 511 1.90 0.11 19.33
CA GLY A 511 2.36 -0.76 20.43
C GLY A 511 3.30 -0.07 21.43
N ALA A 512 3.45 1.26 21.34
CA ALA A 512 4.12 2.04 22.38
C ALA A 512 3.41 1.83 23.73
N ARG A 513 4.21 1.71 24.78
CA ARG A 513 3.74 1.47 26.15
C ARG A 513 4.64 2.15 27.15
N GLY A 514 4.09 2.53 28.29
CA GLY A 514 4.84 3.20 29.32
C GLY A 514 3.97 3.70 30.46
N THR A 515 4.58 4.54 31.30
CA THR A 515 3.90 5.23 32.39
C THR A 515 3.79 6.73 32.07
N GLY A 516 2.75 7.37 32.59
CA GLY A 516 2.46 8.78 32.30
C GLY A 516 1.51 9.41 33.29
N THR A 517 0.95 10.57 32.91
CA THR A 517 -0.10 11.24 33.70
C THR A 517 -1.21 11.70 32.77
N LEU A 518 -2.45 11.34 33.10
CA LEU A 518 -3.65 11.92 32.51
C LEU A 518 -4.03 13.14 33.34
N THR A 519 -4.14 14.29 32.69
CA THR A 519 -4.67 15.52 33.29
C THR A 519 -6.03 15.84 32.68
N ILE A 520 -6.99 16.17 33.54
CA ILE A 520 -8.36 16.52 33.17
C ILE A 520 -8.70 17.84 33.86
N ASP A 521 -9.08 18.85 33.07
CA ASP A 521 -9.48 20.16 33.58
C ASP A 521 -10.59 20.77 32.75
N GLN A 522 -11.35 21.70 33.34
CA GLN A 522 -12.28 22.53 32.60
C GLN A 522 -11.49 23.53 31.75
N VAL A 523 -11.82 23.61 30.45
CA VAL A 523 -11.42 24.77 29.66
C VAL A 523 -12.18 25.96 30.22
N SER A 524 -11.44 26.91 30.80
CA SER A 524 -12.03 28.16 31.25
C SER A 524 -12.30 29.03 30.02
N CYS A 525 -13.48 28.86 29.43
CA CYS A 525 -13.99 29.79 28.43
C CYS A 525 -14.01 31.20 29.05
N GLY A 526 -13.36 32.14 28.39
CA GLY A 526 -13.50 33.56 28.66
C GLY A 526 -14.96 34.01 28.55
N VAL A 527 -15.20 35.29 28.82
CA VAL A 527 -16.51 35.89 28.60
C VAL A 527 -16.75 36.11 27.10
N GLY A 528 -17.93 35.73 26.61
CA GLY A 528 -18.34 35.96 25.22
C GLY A 528 -18.19 34.72 24.34
N ASN A 529 -17.66 34.92 23.14
CA ASN A 529 -17.58 33.92 22.08
C ASN A 529 -16.24 33.16 22.06
N ASP A 530 -15.61 33.05 23.21
CA ASP A 530 -14.31 32.39 23.40
C ASP A 530 -14.36 30.86 23.29
N CYS A 531 -15.57 30.29 23.24
CA CYS A 531 -15.76 28.86 23.05
C CYS A 531 -16.79 28.57 21.97
N CYS A 532 -16.64 27.44 21.27
CA CYS A 532 -17.59 27.07 20.21
C CYS A 532 -19.01 26.84 20.75
N ALA A 533 -19.13 26.39 22.01
CA ALA A 533 -20.41 26.23 22.69
C ALA A 533 -21.11 27.58 23.00
N THR A 534 -20.38 28.68 23.04
CA THR A 534 -20.90 30.04 23.32
C THR A 534 -20.70 30.99 22.13
N ALA A 535 -20.55 30.44 20.92
CA ALA A 535 -20.33 31.20 19.70
C ALA A 535 -21.38 32.31 19.51
N ASP A 536 -20.92 33.52 19.18
CA ASP A 536 -21.81 34.65 18.94
C ASP A 536 -22.55 34.47 17.61
N VAL A 537 -23.85 34.76 17.59
CA VAL A 537 -24.66 34.62 16.37
C VAL A 537 -24.46 35.83 15.47
N ILE A 538 -24.08 35.60 14.20
CA ILE A 538 -23.86 36.65 13.20
C ILE A 538 -24.63 36.35 11.90
N GLY A 539 -24.80 37.38 11.07
CA GLY A 539 -25.40 37.30 9.74
C GLY A 539 -24.45 37.82 8.65
N VAL A 540 -24.98 37.97 7.43
CA VAL A 540 -24.26 38.60 6.30
C VAL A 540 -23.87 40.04 6.66
N GLY A 541 -22.68 40.45 6.24
CA GLY A 541 -22.09 41.76 6.55
C GLY A 541 -20.74 41.64 7.27
N SER A 542 -20.30 42.74 7.90
CA SER A 542 -19.02 42.82 8.60
C SER A 542 -19.21 42.82 10.12
N THR A 543 -18.48 41.96 10.82
CA THR A 543 -18.45 41.86 12.28
C THR A 543 -17.05 42.14 12.80
N ALA A 544 -16.89 43.13 13.69
CA ALA A 544 -15.60 43.38 14.34
C ALA A 544 -15.32 42.34 15.44
N PHE A 545 -14.06 41.96 15.60
CA PHE A 545 -13.66 40.94 16.57
C PHE A 545 -12.29 41.23 17.22
N ASP A 546 -11.98 40.54 18.32
CA ASP A 546 -10.70 40.62 19.04
C ASP A 546 -10.34 39.28 19.70
N THR A 547 -9.12 38.77 19.46
CA THR A 547 -8.59 37.51 20.02
C THR A 547 -7.58 37.70 21.16
N PHE A 548 -7.29 38.93 21.62
CA PHE A 548 -6.21 39.17 22.60
C PHE A 548 -6.36 38.45 23.95
N ASN A 549 -7.60 38.26 24.43
CA ASN A 549 -7.88 37.59 25.70
C ASN A 549 -8.58 36.24 25.50
N ALA A 550 -8.55 35.74 24.26
CA ALA A 550 -9.15 34.47 23.96
C ALA A 550 -8.33 33.32 24.56
N THR A 551 -9.01 32.21 24.83
CA THR A 551 -8.37 30.91 25.07
C THR A 551 -8.45 30.08 23.80
N ASN A 552 -7.76 28.94 23.75
CA ASN A 552 -7.88 28.01 22.63
C ASN A 552 -8.80 26.88 23.06
N ASP A 553 -9.97 26.76 22.44
CA ASP A 553 -10.86 25.62 22.63
C ASP A 553 -11.12 24.84 21.32
N GLY A 554 -10.55 25.25 20.20
CA GLY A 554 -10.60 24.57 18.91
C GLY A 554 -9.24 24.16 18.34
N SER A 555 -9.30 23.53 17.17
CA SER A 555 -8.14 23.31 16.30
C SER A 555 -8.55 23.43 14.83
N GLY A 556 -7.65 23.86 13.97
CA GLY A 556 -7.84 23.85 12.51
C GLY A 556 -6.77 23.00 11.82
N THR A 557 -7.07 22.45 10.65
CA THR A 557 -6.09 21.65 9.88
C THR A 557 -5.05 22.49 9.15
N CYS A 558 -5.22 23.82 9.13
CA CYS A 558 -4.34 24.76 8.45
C CYS A 558 -3.76 25.84 9.40
N GLY A 559 -2.73 26.53 8.90
CA GLY A 559 -2.12 27.71 9.52
C GLY A 559 -1.51 27.52 10.92
N ALA A 560 -1.09 26.30 11.26
CA ALA A 560 -0.49 25.97 12.56
C ALA A 560 -1.32 26.53 13.75
N SER A 561 -2.64 26.53 13.62
CA SER A 561 -3.56 27.21 14.54
C SER A 561 -4.12 26.31 15.65
N GLY A 562 -3.67 25.05 15.72
CA GLY A 562 -4.21 24.03 16.63
C GLY A 562 -4.04 24.32 18.11
N THR A 563 -3.22 25.32 18.47
CA THR A 563 -3.03 25.78 19.85
C THR A 563 -3.20 27.30 19.98
N SER A 564 -3.67 27.97 18.93
CA SER A 564 -3.79 29.43 18.90
C SER A 564 -5.09 29.87 19.56
N PRO A 565 -5.08 30.91 20.41
CA PRO A 565 -6.32 31.50 20.92
C PRO A 565 -7.33 31.74 19.80
N ASP A 566 -8.58 31.36 20.05
CA ASP A 566 -9.64 31.37 19.05
C ASP A 566 -10.94 31.95 19.58
N ILE A 567 -11.75 32.45 18.67
CA ILE A 567 -13.10 32.91 18.94
C ILE A 567 -14.04 32.33 17.90
N TRP A 568 -15.31 32.24 18.26
CA TRP A 568 -16.29 31.48 17.50
C TRP A 568 -17.51 32.29 17.15
N TYR A 569 -18.05 32.02 15.96
CA TYR A 569 -19.30 32.60 15.51
C TYR A 569 -20.23 31.53 14.95
N SER A 570 -21.53 31.65 15.23
CA SER A 570 -22.55 30.81 14.62
C SER A 570 -23.20 31.57 13.48
N PHE A 571 -23.16 31.00 12.28
CA PHE A 571 -23.77 31.57 11.09
C PHE A 571 -24.84 30.62 10.53
N THR A 572 -26.05 31.15 10.33
CA THR A 572 -27.15 30.44 9.66
C THR A 572 -27.40 31.08 8.31
N ALA A 573 -27.26 30.31 7.22
CA ALA A 573 -27.44 30.81 5.86
C ALA A 573 -28.90 31.27 5.64
N PRO A 574 -29.15 32.56 5.35
CA PRO A 574 -30.51 33.06 5.11
C PRO A 574 -31.17 32.48 3.85
N SER A 575 -30.35 32.10 2.87
CA SER A 575 -30.70 31.57 1.54
C SER A 575 -29.70 30.50 1.12
N GLY A 576 -30.10 29.63 0.19
CA GLY A 576 -29.18 28.67 -0.40
C GLY A 576 -28.30 29.37 -1.43
N GLY A 577 -26.98 29.19 -1.36
CA GLY A 577 -26.05 29.92 -2.23
C GLY A 577 -24.59 29.77 -1.84
N THR A 578 -23.73 30.49 -2.54
CA THR A 578 -22.29 30.55 -2.25
C THR A 578 -21.99 31.76 -1.37
N TYR A 579 -21.33 31.50 -0.24
CA TYR A 579 -20.90 32.53 0.71
C TYR A 579 -19.38 32.64 0.71
N THR A 580 -18.89 33.87 0.60
CA THR A 580 -17.48 34.19 0.82
C THR A 580 -17.35 34.75 2.23
N ILE A 581 -16.47 34.14 3.00
CA ILE A 581 -16.23 34.48 4.40
C ILE A 581 -14.74 34.78 4.51
N ASP A 582 -14.40 35.98 4.94
CA ASP A 582 -13.00 36.40 5.02
C ASP A 582 -12.73 37.25 6.25
N THR A 583 -11.46 37.32 6.62
CA THR A 583 -10.95 38.19 7.67
C THR A 583 -10.13 39.35 7.09
N CYS A 584 -10.32 39.66 5.80
CA CYS A 584 -9.50 40.63 5.08
C CYS A 584 -9.62 42.03 5.69
N GLY A 585 -8.47 42.68 5.87
CA GLY A 585 -8.37 43.97 6.57
C GLY A 585 -8.13 43.84 8.08
N SER A 586 -8.04 42.62 8.62
CA SER A 586 -7.60 42.38 9.99
C SER A 586 -6.13 42.76 10.22
N SER A 587 -5.78 43.06 11.48
CA SER A 587 -4.47 43.63 11.82
C SER A 587 -3.35 42.61 12.11
N TYR A 588 -3.65 41.31 11.98
CA TYR A 588 -2.75 40.21 12.31
C TYR A 588 -2.94 39.02 11.35
N ASP A 589 -2.05 38.05 11.49
CA ASP A 589 -2.04 36.81 10.70
C ASP A 589 -3.15 35.87 11.16
N THR A 590 -4.26 35.82 10.42
CA THR A 590 -5.47 35.10 10.84
C THR A 590 -5.49 33.70 10.27
N VAL A 591 -6.18 32.78 10.95
CA VAL A 591 -6.61 31.49 10.38
C VAL A 591 -8.12 31.38 10.54
N LEU A 592 -8.82 31.10 9.44
CA LEU A 592 -10.28 30.98 9.40
C LEU A 592 -10.68 29.54 9.05
N SER A 593 -11.44 28.91 9.94
CA SER A 593 -12.03 27.59 9.71
C SER A 593 -13.57 27.65 9.79
N ALA A 594 -14.24 26.89 8.94
CA ALA A 594 -15.66 26.60 9.06
C ALA A 594 -15.87 25.16 9.53
N MET A 595 -16.67 24.98 10.57
CA MET A 595 -16.98 23.69 11.19
C MET A 595 -18.46 23.37 11.04
N SER A 596 -18.77 22.10 10.79
CA SER A 596 -20.16 21.60 10.72
C SER A 596 -20.92 21.71 12.06
N ALA A 597 -20.19 21.64 13.18
CA ALA A 597 -20.67 21.86 14.55
C ALA A 597 -19.45 22.12 15.46
N CYS A 598 -19.68 22.42 16.74
CA CYS A 598 -18.63 22.45 17.78
C CYS A 598 -17.99 21.05 17.85
N TYR A 599 -16.66 20.98 17.64
CA TYR A 599 -15.89 19.72 17.48
C TYR A 599 -16.34 18.80 16.31
N GLY A 600 -17.13 19.34 15.37
CA GLY A 600 -17.56 18.63 14.17
C GLY A 600 -16.48 18.59 13.08
N ALA A 601 -16.84 18.02 11.94
CA ALA A 601 -15.96 18.01 10.77
C ALA A 601 -15.68 19.45 10.27
N GLU A 602 -14.41 19.72 9.95
CA GLU A 602 -13.98 20.95 9.30
C GLU A 602 -14.41 20.94 7.82
N LEU A 603 -15.21 21.93 7.43
CA LEU A 603 -15.77 22.09 6.10
C LEU A 603 -14.81 22.83 5.16
N ALA A 604 -14.08 23.81 5.69
CA ALA A 604 -13.04 24.55 4.99
C ALA A 604 -12.09 25.20 6.01
N CYS A 605 -10.84 25.40 5.61
CA CYS A 605 -9.83 26.11 6.38
C CYS A 605 -8.96 26.94 5.43
N ASN A 606 -8.64 28.17 5.81
CA ASN A 606 -7.64 28.97 5.12
C ASN A 606 -6.82 29.82 6.11
N ASP A 607 -5.55 30.01 5.80
CA ASP A 607 -4.58 30.83 6.56
C ASP A 607 -4.32 32.11 5.78
N ASP A 608 -3.69 31.99 4.60
CA ASP A 608 -3.36 33.11 3.73
C ASP A 608 -4.21 33.13 2.44
N SER A 609 -4.89 34.25 2.18
CA SER A 609 -5.57 34.52 0.91
C SER A 609 -5.46 35.99 0.47
N CYS A 610 -5.72 36.95 1.37
CA CYS A 610 -5.71 38.39 1.07
C CYS A 610 -4.53 39.13 1.70
N GLY A 611 -3.36 38.50 1.68
CA GLY A 611 -2.17 38.91 2.42
C GLY A 611 -1.87 37.87 3.50
N LEU A 612 -1.84 38.30 4.76
CA LEU A 612 -1.76 37.43 5.94
C LEU A 612 -3.15 37.16 6.54
N GLN A 613 -4.22 37.40 5.78
CA GLN A 613 -5.59 37.21 6.24
C GLN A 613 -6.25 36.13 5.39
N SER A 614 -7.26 35.50 5.98
CA SER A 614 -7.87 34.29 5.47
C SER A 614 -9.15 34.58 4.69
N SER A 615 -9.44 33.72 3.73
CA SER A 615 -10.73 33.70 3.03
C SER A 615 -11.12 32.27 2.67
N ILE A 616 -12.37 31.92 2.94
CA ILE A 616 -13.00 30.65 2.57
C ILE A 616 -14.27 30.92 1.76
N THR A 617 -14.62 29.98 0.89
CA THR A 617 -15.86 30.02 0.10
C THR A 617 -16.60 28.71 0.27
N LEU A 618 -17.89 28.78 0.62
CA LEU A 618 -18.72 27.61 0.93
C LEU A 618 -20.08 27.72 0.23
N ALA A 619 -20.55 26.61 -0.34
CA ALA A 619 -21.94 26.47 -0.75
C ALA A 619 -22.77 25.97 0.45
N LEU A 620 -23.77 26.74 0.87
CA LEU A 620 -24.62 26.43 2.01
C LEU A 620 -26.07 26.35 1.58
N ALA A 621 -26.82 25.39 2.15
CA ALA A 621 -28.27 25.32 1.95
C ALA A 621 -29.01 26.35 2.83
N GLN A 622 -30.18 26.80 2.40
CA GLN A 622 -31.01 27.70 3.21
C GLN A 622 -31.28 27.10 4.61
N GLY A 623 -31.03 27.89 5.66
CA GLY A 623 -31.22 27.49 7.04
C GLY A 623 -30.12 26.57 7.60
N GLN A 624 -29.11 26.20 6.80
CA GLN A 624 -27.96 25.47 7.29
C GLN A 624 -27.16 26.34 8.26
N THR A 625 -26.84 25.80 9.43
CA THR A 625 -26.02 26.47 10.44
C THR A 625 -24.62 25.86 10.48
N ILE A 626 -23.61 26.71 10.52
CA ILE A 626 -22.19 26.34 10.67
C ILE A 626 -21.56 27.17 11.79
N LEU A 627 -20.43 26.70 12.31
CA LEU A 627 -19.58 27.50 13.19
C LEU A 627 -18.35 28.01 12.42
N LEU A 628 -17.99 29.26 12.66
CA LEU A 628 -16.80 29.90 12.13
C LEU A 628 -15.82 30.11 13.28
N ARG A 629 -14.62 29.54 13.14
CA ARG A 629 -13.52 29.71 14.06
C ARG A 629 -12.54 30.72 13.49
N VAL A 630 -12.24 31.77 14.25
CA VAL A 630 -11.20 32.74 13.92
C VAL A 630 -10.06 32.59 14.92
N ALA A 631 -8.90 32.16 14.44
CA ALA A 631 -7.67 32.01 15.21
C ALA A 631 -6.55 32.85 14.57
N GLY A 632 -5.32 32.70 15.05
CA GLY A 632 -4.14 33.26 14.39
C GLY A 632 -3.09 32.22 14.06
N PHE A 633 -2.23 32.55 13.10
CA PHE A 633 -1.09 31.71 12.72
C PHE A 633 -0.12 31.57 13.90
N ALA A 634 0.23 30.34 14.27
CA ALA A 634 1.25 30.02 15.28
C ALA A 634 1.14 30.83 16.60
N GLY A 635 -0.08 30.97 17.13
CA GLY A 635 -0.38 31.66 18.38
C GLY A 635 -0.50 33.18 18.29
N GLN A 636 -0.49 33.76 17.10
CA GLN A 636 -0.77 35.18 16.93
C GLN A 636 -2.20 35.54 17.36
N VAL A 637 -2.36 36.76 17.88
CA VAL A 637 -3.63 37.32 18.32
C VAL A 637 -3.73 38.78 17.90
N GLY A 638 -4.95 39.28 17.74
CA GLY A 638 -5.20 40.67 17.38
C GLY A 638 -6.68 40.99 17.15
N SER A 639 -6.94 42.26 16.87
CA SER A 639 -8.26 42.73 16.46
C SER A 639 -8.44 42.67 14.94
N GLY A 640 -9.67 42.42 14.49
CA GLY A 640 -9.97 42.29 13.08
C GLY A 640 -11.43 42.50 12.72
N VAL A 641 -11.75 42.16 11.48
CA VAL A 641 -13.10 42.14 10.93
C VAL A 641 -13.34 40.82 10.23
N LEU A 642 -14.47 40.19 10.50
CA LEU A 642 -14.98 39.02 9.80
C LEU A 642 -16.08 39.49 8.85
N ASN A 643 -15.84 39.33 7.55
CA ASN A 643 -16.78 39.69 6.49
C ASN A 643 -17.46 38.42 5.99
N ILE A 644 -18.79 38.47 5.90
CA ILE A 644 -19.61 37.44 5.26
C ILE A 644 -20.35 38.11 4.13
N GLY A 645 -20.00 37.75 2.89
CA GLY A 645 -20.72 38.14 1.69
C GLY A 645 -21.55 36.98 1.16
N SER A 646 -22.80 37.25 0.78
CA SER A 646 -23.60 36.36 -0.07
C SER A 646 -23.55 36.87 -1.51
N CYS A 647 -23.50 35.97 -2.48
CA CYS A 647 -23.70 36.29 -3.89
C CYS A 647 -25.13 35.88 -4.29
N ASP A 648 -26.12 36.59 -3.74
CA ASP A 648 -27.54 36.35 -4.01
C ASP A 648 -28.13 37.62 -4.65
N GLY A 649 -28.48 37.56 -5.94
CA GLY A 649 -29.05 38.67 -6.71
C GLY A 649 -28.01 39.55 -7.39
N ILE A 650 -27.66 39.22 -8.63
CA ILE A 650 -27.01 40.18 -9.53
C ILE A 650 -27.99 41.29 -9.93
N THR A 651 -27.52 42.53 -10.07
CA THR A 651 -28.35 43.62 -10.61
C THR A 651 -28.33 43.56 -12.13
N VAL A 652 -29.45 43.18 -12.73
CA VAL A 652 -29.60 43.11 -14.19
C VAL A 652 -29.81 44.53 -14.74
N PRO A 653 -29.09 44.96 -15.80
CA PRO A 653 -29.35 46.25 -16.43
C PRO A 653 -30.77 46.36 -16.99
N GLY A 654 -31.37 47.55 -16.89
CA GLY A 654 -32.74 47.79 -17.37
C GLY A 654 -32.89 47.54 -18.88
N GLY A 655 -34.03 47.00 -19.29
CA GLY A 655 -34.29 46.61 -20.69
C GLY A 655 -33.64 45.30 -21.12
N ALA A 656 -33.16 44.48 -20.17
CA ALA A 656 -32.65 43.16 -20.47
C ALA A 656 -33.75 42.23 -21.01
N VAL A 657 -33.45 41.55 -22.11
CA VAL A 657 -34.32 40.52 -22.67
C VAL A 657 -33.98 39.18 -22.02
N LEU A 658 -35.00 38.44 -21.58
CA LEU A 658 -34.78 37.07 -21.07
C LEU A 658 -34.23 36.19 -22.18
N GLU A 659 -33.22 35.38 -21.85
CA GLU A 659 -32.75 34.34 -22.75
C GLU A 659 -33.91 33.42 -23.16
N ASN A 660 -33.93 33.02 -24.43
CA ASN A 660 -34.99 32.17 -24.95
C ASN A 660 -34.71 30.68 -24.68
N GLU A 661 -34.34 30.38 -23.44
CA GLU A 661 -33.88 29.10 -22.94
C GLU A 661 -34.37 28.92 -21.49
N VAL A 662 -34.81 27.70 -21.16
CA VAL A 662 -35.03 27.33 -19.75
C VAL A 662 -33.73 26.75 -19.22
N CYS A 663 -33.34 27.12 -18.00
CA CYS A 663 -32.11 26.63 -17.36
C CYS A 663 -31.89 25.12 -17.58
N GLY A 664 -30.71 24.75 -18.12
CA GLY A 664 -30.31 23.37 -18.39
C GLY A 664 -30.90 22.78 -19.67
N GLY A 665 -31.48 23.62 -20.53
CA GLY A 665 -31.74 23.32 -21.93
C GLY A 665 -30.44 23.23 -22.75
N ASP A 666 -30.58 23.05 -24.06
CA ASP A 666 -29.46 23.20 -24.99
C ASP A 666 -30.00 23.74 -26.32
N ASN A 667 -30.67 24.90 -26.26
CA ASN A 667 -31.30 25.53 -27.42
C ASN A 667 -30.32 26.44 -28.17
N ASN A 668 -29.33 26.99 -27.46
CA ASN A 668 -28.33 27.90 -28.02
C ASN A 668 -26.87 27.41 -27.81
N GLY A 669 -26.63 26.09 -27.68
CA GLY A 669 -25.31 25.47 -27.45
C GLY A 669 -24.19 25.74 -28.46
N GLY A 670 -24.44 26.55 -29.49
CA GLY A 670 -23.45 27.02 -30.45
C GLY A 670 -22.74 25.89 -31.17
N CYS A 671 -21.42 26.03 -31.32
CA CYS A 671 -20.62 25.02 -32.02
C CYS A 671 -20.45 23.70 -31.24
N ASN A 672 -20.92 23.61 -29.98
CA ASN A 672 -20.93 22.36 -29.22
C ASN A 672 -22.10 21.44 -29.63
N MET A 673 -23.06 21.98 -30.38
CA MET A 673 -24.22 21.25 -30.88
C MET A 673 -23.94 20.51 -32.19
N GLY A 674 -24.63 19.38 -32.39
CA GLY A 674 -24.58 18.62 -33.64
C GLY A 674 -25.06 19.43 -34.86
N VAL A 675 -25.93 20.42 -34.62
CA VAL A 675 -26.28 21.49 -35.57
C VAL A 675 -26.01 22.82 -34.85
N PRO A 676 -25.00 23.60 -35.27
CA PRO A 676 -24.68 24.84 -34.60
C PRO A 676 -25.86 25.81 -34.56
N THR A 677 -26.27 26.19 -33.37
CA THR A 677 -27.43 27.06 -33.11
C THR A 677 -27.02 28.16 -32.15
N PHE A 678 -27.32 29.40 -32.49
CA PHE A 678 -26.91 30.58 -31.73
C PHE A 678 -28.12 31.48 -31.55
N GLU A 679 -28.24 32.10 -30.38
CA GLU A 679 -29.29 33.08 -30.12
C GLU A 679 -28.89 34.45 -30.71
N PRO A 680 -29.67 35.02 -31.63
CA PRO A 680 -29.35 36.33 -32.18
C PRO A 680 -29.63 37.42 -31.15
N ILE A 681 -28.64 38.27 -30.87
CA ILE A 681 -28.78 39.40 -29.94
C ILE A 681 -28.63 40.73 -30.67
N THR A 682 -29.28 41.77 -30.14
CA THR A 682 -29.16 43.13 -30.66
C THR A 682 -28.04 43.85 -29.91
N PRO A 683 -26.99 44.35 -30.58
CA PRO A 683 -25.93 45.08 -29.90
C PRO A 683 -26.49 46.27 -29.09
N GLY A 684 -26.08 46.37 -27.83
CA GLY A 684 -26.53 47.38 -26.86
C GLY A 684 -27.72 46.95 -26.00
N VAL A 685 -28.40 45.84 -26.31
CA VAL A 685 -29.49 45.30 -25.50
C VAL A 685 -28.95 44.18 -24.60
N PRO A 686 -29.06 44.30 -23.26
CA PRO A 686 -28.64 43.24 -22.34
C PRO A 686 -29.50 41.98 -22.47
N VAL A 687 -28.93 40.84 -22.14
CA VAL A 687 -29.61 39.55 -22.00
C VAL A 687 -29.50 39.10 -20.56
N HIS A 688 -30.62 38.64 -19.98
CA HIS A 688 -30.67 38.01 -18.67
C HIS A 688 -30.87 36.50 -18.85
N GLY A 689 -29.95 35.71 -18.31
CA GLY A 689 -29.90 34.28 -18.54
C GLY A 689 -29.53 33.46 -17.32
N THR A 690 -29.53 32.15 -17.49
CA THR A 690 -29.29 31.15 -16.44
C THR A 690 -28.27 30.13 -16.92
N ALA A 691 -27.37 29.71 -16.04
CA ALA A 691 -26.41 28.66 -16.37
C ALA A 691 -26.68 27.37 -15.58
N TRP A 692 -26.25 26.24 -16.13
CA TRP A 692 -26.29 24.96 -15.45
C TRP A 692 -24.96 24.21 -15.55
N ALA A 693 -24.56 23.53 -14.47
CA ALA A 693 -23.41 22.63 -14.48
C ALA A 693 -23.53 21.52 -13.44
N SER A 694 -23.49 20.28 -13.91
CA SER A 694 -23.52 19.08 -13.10
C SER A 694 -23.00 17.87 -13.87
N ALA A 695 -22.48 16.88 -13.13
CA ALA A 695 -21.94 15.62 -13.62
C ALA A 695 -20.86 15.78 -14.70
N GLY A 696 -20.02 16.81 -14.58
CA GLY A 696 -18.96 17.10 -15.56
C GLY A 696 -19.45 17.68 -16.88
N THR A 697 -20.75 18.02 -16.97
CA THR A 697 -21.36 18.70 -18.11
C THR A 697 -21.85 20.07 -17.70
N ARG A 698 -21.90 21.00 -18.64
CA ARG A 698 -22.42 22.34 -18.43
C ARG A 698 -23.22 22.79 -19.63
N ASP A 699 -24.21 23.61 -19.35
CA ASP A 699 -24.90 24.42 -20.35
C ASP A 699 -23.91 25.39 -20.98
N THR A 700 -24.13 25.72 -22.25
CA THR A 700 -23.29 26.65 -22.97
C THR A 700 -24.16 27.63 -23.73
N ASP A 701 -24.21 28.87 -23.25
CA ASP A 701 -25.03 29.91 -23.85
C ASP A 701 -24.27 30.62 -24.96
N TRP A 702 -24.68 30.42 -26.22
CA TRP A 702 -24.06 31.09 -27.36
C TRP A 702 -24.96 32.09 -28.05
N TYR A 703 -24.41 33.28 -28.23
CA TYR A 703 -25.07 34.41 -28.86
C TYR A 703 -24.38 34.83 -30.15
N SER A 704 -25.11 35.52 -31.04
CA SER A 704 -24.56 36.02 -32.30
C SER A 704 -25.03 37.44 -32.61
N ALA A 705 -24.10 38.27 -33.12
CA ALA A 705 -24.38 39.61 -33.61
C ALA A 705 -23.41 40.00 -34.73
N SER A 706 -23.77 41.00 -35.54
CA SER A 706 -22.95 41.46 -36.68
C SER A 706 -22.36 42.84 -36.43
N PHE A 707 -21.09 43.02 -36.81
CA PHE A 707 -20.30 44.23 -36.59
C PHE A 707 -19.54 44.62 -37.87
N ASN A 708 -19.12 45.88 -37.94
CA ASN A 708 -18.31 46.41 -39.03
C ASN A 708 -16.82 46.35 -38.69
N ALA A 709 -15.97 46.33 -39.72
CA ALA A 709 -14.53 46.41 -39.57
C ALA A 709 -14.14 47.71 -38.83
N GLY A 710 -13.40 47.54 -37.73
CA GLY A 710 -12.97 48.64 -36.86
C GLY A 710 -13.85 48.88 -35.64
N ASP A 711 -15.01 48.24 -35.52
CA ASP A 711 -15.84 48.29 -34.31
C ASP A 711 -15.08 47.70 -33.11
N ASN A 712 -15.25 48.30 -31.93
CA ASN A 712 -14.70 47.80 -30.68
C ASN A 712 -15.72 46.92 -29.97
N ILE A 713 -15.84 45.68 -30.46
CA ILE A 713 -16.77 44.68 -29.93
C ILE A 713 -16.46 44.46 -28.46
N THR A 714 -17.41 44.76 -27.57
CA THR A 714 -17.23 44.56 -26.13
C THR A 714 -18.38 43.75 -25.56
N ILE A 715 -18.08 42.64 -24.89
CA ILE A 715 -19.03 41.90 -24.07
C ILE A 715 -18.81 42.23 -22.60
N CYS A 716 -19.88 42.60 -21.91
CA CYS A 716 -19.91 42.86 -20.47
C CYS A 716 -20.85 41.86 -19.80
N GLY A 717 -20.63 41.53 -18.54
CA GLY A 717 -21.55 40.69 -17.79
C GLY A 717 -21.15 40.44 -16.34
N GLN A 718 -22.10 39.90 -15.59
CA GLN A 718 -21.97 39.51 -14.19
C GLN A 718 -22.82 38.26 -13.95
N ALA A 719 -22.42 37.39 -13.03
CA ALA A 719 -23.18 36.18 -12.69
C ALA A 719 -23.09 35.83 -11.21
N GLU A 720 -24.05 35.03 -10.73
CA GLU A 720 -24.08 34.48 -9.38
C GLU A 720 -23.10 33.30 -9.18
N PHE A 721 -22.44 32.89 -10.27
CA PHE A 721 -21.46 31.80 -10.33
C PHE A 721 -20.15 32.30 -10.98
N PRO A 722 -19.05 31.51 -10.98
CA PRO A 722 -17.81 31.91 -11.64
C PRO A 722 -18.01 32.10 -13.16
N LEU A 723 -18.19 33.33 -13.61
CA LEU A 723 -18.54 33.66 -15.00
C LEU A 723 -17.36 33.50 -15.95
N ARG A 724 -17.64 32.95 -17.14
CA ARG A 724 -16.70 32.89 -18.26
C ARG A 724 -17.31 33.48 -19.52
N LEU A 725 -16.59 34.40 -20.15
CA LEU A 725 -17.00 35.06 -21.39
C LEU A 725 -15.99 34.79 -22.52
N PHE A 726 -16.49 34.65 -23.74
CA PHE A 726 -15.65 34.62 -24.95
C PHE A 726 -16.21 35.52 -26.05
N ILE A 727 -15.29 36.07 -26.85
CA ILE A 727 -15.55 36.61 -28.19
C ILE A 727 -14.92 35.65 -29.20
N LEU A 728 -15.70 35.19 -30.17
CA LEU A 728 -15.37 34.11 -31.09
C LEU A 728 -15.61 34.53 -32.54
N ASP A 729 -14.89 33.93 -33.48
CA ASP A 729 -15.18 34.09 -34.91
C ASP A 729 -16.43 33.28 -35.35
N ASN A 730 -16.87 33.47 -36.59
CA ASN A 730 -18.08 32.85 -37.15
C ASN A 730 -17.87 31.41 -37.68
N LEU A 731 -16.84 30.70 -37.22
CA LEU A 731 -16.55 29.34 -37.66
C LEU A 731 -17.03 28.32 -36.62
N CYS A 732 -17.32 27.09 -37.06
CA CYS A 732 -17.48 25.94 -36.18
C CYS A 732 -16.53 24.82 -36.63
N PRO A 733 -15.49 24.46 -35.84
CA PRO A 733 -15.15 25.02 -34.52
C PRO A 733 -14.61 26.46 -34.63
N PRO A 734 -14.88 27.33 -33.65
CA PRO A 734 -14.49 28.73 -33.70
C PRO A 734 -13.06 28.95 -33.23
N ALA A 735 -12.45 30.03 -33.68
CA ALA A 735 -11.26 30.60 -33.05
C ALA A 735 -11.67 31.51 -31.88
N ILE A 736 -10.96 31.38 -30.75
CA ILE A 736 -11.11 32.30 -29.61
C ILE A 736 -10.37 33.59 -29.92
N LEU A 737 -11.13 34.68 -30.09
CA LEU A 737 -10.57 36.01 -30.34
C LEU A 737 -10.20 36.71 -29.03
N ALA A 738 -11.03 36.53 -28.00
CA ALA A 738 -10.76 37.02 -26.64
C ALA A 738 -11.53 36.17 -25.61
N THR A 739 -11.03 36.07 -24.37
CA THR A 739 -11.74 35.39 -23.26
C THR A 739 -11.34 35.95 -21.89
N ILE A 740 -12.25 35.88 -20.93
CA ILE A 740 -12.02 36.21 -19.52
C ILE A 740 -12.81 35.25 -18.63
N ALA A 741 -12.28 35.00 -17.42
CA ALA A 741 -12.96 34.26 -16.36
C ALA A 741 -12.83 35.05 -15.06
N VAL A 742 -13.94 35.21 -14.34
CA VAL A 742 -14.02 35.94 -13.08
C VAL A 742 -14.77 35.12 -12.03
N GLY A 743 -14.59 35.48 -10.77
CA GLY A 743 -15.38 34.90 -9.67
C GLY A 743 -16.84 35.34 -9.74
N PRO A 744 -17.72 34.70 -8.95
CA PRO A 744 -19.10 35.13 -8.76
C PRO A 744 -19.21 36.63 -8.40
N CYS A 745 -20.32 37.24 -8.78
CA CYS A 745 -20.69 38.63 -8.49
C CYS A 745 -19.69 39.70 -8.96
N THR A 746 -18.70 39.33 -9.80
CA THR A 746 -17.74 40.28 -10.36
C THR A 746 -18.23 40.73 -11.74
N GLU A 747 -18.63 41.99 -11.87
CA GLU A 747 -18.89 42.58 -13.18
C GLU A 747 -17.59 42.65 -13.98
N THR A 748 -17.62 42.18 -15.22
CA THR A 748 -16.44 42.10 -16.08
C THR A 748 -16.78 42.54 -17.49
N SER A 749 -15.77 43.00 -18.22
CA SER A 749 -15.88 43.28 -19.65
C SER A 749 -14.67 42.77 -20.41
N LEU A 750 -14.90 42.52 -21.70
CA LEU A 750 -13.92 41.96 -22.63
C LEU A 750 -14.12 42.62 -23.99
N SER A 751 -13.05 43.20 -24.54
CA SER A 751 -13.12 43.95 -25.81
C SER A 751 -12.22 43.36 -26.89
N PHE A 752 -12.63 43.49 -28.15
CA PHE A 752 -11.90 43.06 -29.34
C PHE A 752 -12.21 43.97 -30.54
N ILE A 753 -11.18 44.38 -31.28
CA ILE A 753 -11.36 45.20 -32.48
C ILE A 753 -11.67 44.30 -33.69
N ALA A 754 -12.84 44.48 -34.29
CA ALA A 754 -13.30 43.70 -35.44
C ALA A 754 -12.38 43.91 -36.66
N PRO A 755 -11.68 42.87 -37.17
CA PRO A 755 -10.80 43.03 -38.33
C PRO A 755 -11.55 43.17 -39.66
N ASN A 756 -12.78 42.64 -39.75
CA ASN A 756 -13.60 42.64 -40.95
C ASN A 756 -15.08 42.81 -40.59
N ASP A 757 -15.88 43.27 -41.56
CA ASP A 757 -17.35 43.22 -41.49
C ASP A 757 -17.80 41.75 -41.38
N GLY A 758 -18.69 41.44 -40.44
CA GLY A 758 -19.21 40.08 -40.31
C GLY A 758 -19.93 39.79 -39.00
N THR A 759 -20.42 38.56 -38.90
CA THR A 759 -20.99 38.01 -37.68
C THR A 759 -19.89 37.52 -36.75
N TYR A 760 -20.09 37.70 -35.45
CA TYR A 760 -19.23 37.19 -34.39
C TYR A 760 -20.10 36.43 -33.38
N HIS A 761 -19.50 35.45 -32.70
CA HIS A 761 -20.17 34.66 -31.67
C HIS A 761 -19.67 35.03 -30.28
N PHE A 762 -20.56 34.87 -29.30
CA PHE A 762 -20.28 35.16 -27.91
C PHE A 762 -20.69 33.97 -27.07
N PHE A 763 -19.92 33.69 -26.02
CA PHE A 763 -20.22 32.64 -25.06
C PHE A 763 -20.39 33.26 -23.68
N ALA A 764 -21.42 32.84 -22.97
CA ALA A 764 -21.58 33.01 -21.53
C ALA A 764 -21.77 31.65 -20.85
N GLY A 765 -21.37 31.54 -19.59
CA GLY A 765 -21.55 30.32 -18.81
C GLY A 765 -20.54 30.20 -17.67
N THR A 766 -20.72 29.18 -16.83
CA THR A 766 -19.84 28.95 -15.68
C THR A 766 -18.46 28.44 -16.09
N SER A 767 -17.42 28.81 -15.33
CA SER A 767 -16.07 28.25 -15.47
C SER A 767 -15.98 26.80 -14.96
N GLY A 768 -16.88 26.41 -14.05
CA GLY A 768 -16.97 25.05 -13.51
C GLY A 768 -17.72 24.09 -14.42
N PHE A 769 -17.71 22.81 -14.03
CA PHE A 769 -18.47 21.74 -14.69
C PHE A 769 -19.42 21.01 -13.71
N ASP A 770 -19.54 21.53 -12.49
CA ASP A 770 -20.40 21.04 -11.41
C ASP A 770 -20.77 22.22 -10.48
N GLY A 771 -21.86 22.07 -9.72
CA GLY A 771 -22.20 22.98 -8.63
C GLY A 771 -23.11 24.16 -9.00
N THR A 772 -23.71 24.16 -10.20
CA THR A 772 -24.68 25.19 -10.63
C THR A 772 -26.01 24.51 -11.02
N PRO A 773 -26.92 24.26 -10.06
CA PRO A 773 -28.18 23.55 -10.32
C PRO A 773 -29.30 24.49 -10.83
N CYS A 774 -30.19 23.96 -11.67
CA CYS A 774 -31.46 24.62 -12.00
C CYS A 774 -32.51 24.20 -10.96
N ASN A 775 -32.93 25.11 -10.08
CA ASN A 775 -33.97 24.86 -9.09
C ASN A 775 -35.17 25.78 -9.31
N ALA A 776 -36.37 25.36 -8.88
CA ALA A 776 -37.56 26.20 -8.92
C ALA A 776 -37.37 27.42 -7.99
N GLY A 777 -37.09 28.59 -8.57
CA GLY A 777 -36.85 29.85 -7.84
C GLY A 777 -35.49 30.53 -8.09
N ASP A 778 -34.74 30.13 -9.13
CA ASP A 778 -33.63 30.85 -9.77
C ASP A 778 -32.70 31.62 -8.82
N VAL A 779 -32.01 30.93 -7.91
CA VAL A 779 -30.97 31.52 -7.04
C VAL A 779 -29.66 30.77 -7.22
N GLY A 780 -28.58 31.51 -7.49
CA GLY A 780 -27.22 31.01 -7.61
C GLY A 780 -26.80 30.61 -9.04
N ASN A 781 -27.67 30.84 -10.02
CA ASN A 781 -27.46 30.43 -11.41
C ASN A 781 -27.76 31.53 -12.44
N ASN A 782 -28.10 32.75 -12.02
CA ASN A 782 -28.39 33.85 -12.94
C ASN A 782 -27.11 34.52 -13.45
N TYR A 783 -27.17 35.05 -14.66
CA TYR A 783 -26.20 35.97 -15.23
C TYR A 783 -26.87 37.01 -16.11
N TRP A 784 -26.19 38.12 -16.37
CA TRP A 784 -26.53 38.99 -17.49
C TRP A 784 -25.31 39.24 -18.36
N ILE A 785 -25.54 39.43 -19.67
CA ILE A 785 -24.52 39.91 -20.60
C ILE A 785 -25.05 41.06 -21.46
N SER A 786 -24.16 41.88 -22.02
CA SER A 786 -24.49 42.83 -23.08
C SER A 786 -23.31 42.95 -24.04
N VAL A 787 -23.60 43.11 -25.33
CA VAL A 787 -22.57 43.25 -26.36
C VAL A 787 -22.72 44.58 -27.08
N SER A 788 -21.66 45.38 -27.19
CA SER A 788 -21.67 46.69 -27.86
C SER A 788 -20.60 46.78 -28.95
N ALA A 789 -20.76 47.75 -29.87
CA ALA A 789 -19.82 48.01 -30.97
C ALA A 789 -18.82 49.15 -30.68
N ASP A 790 -19.05 49.94 -29.64
CA ASP A 790 -18.35 51.19 -29.34
C ASP A 790 -17.42 51.10 -28.12
N GLY A 791 -17.35 49.94 -27.47
CA GLY A 791 -16.55 49.75 -26.26
C GLY A 791 -17.27 50.04 -24.96
N SER A 792 -18.58 50.34 -24.99
CA SER A 792 -19.36 50.65 -23.80
C SER A 792 -19.93 49.41 -23.12
N CYS A 793 -20.11 49.48 -21.80
CA CYS A 793 -20.98 48.58 -21.04
C CYS A 793 -22.21 49.37 -20.60
N PRO A 794 -23.40 48.74 -20.50
CA PRO A 794 -24.56 49.39 -19.91
C PRO A 794 -24.27 49.74 -18.44
N GLU A 795 -24.75 50.90 -17.97
CA GLU A 795 -24.65 51.25 -16.55
C GLU A 795 -25.70 50.45 -15.75
N ALA A 796 -25.27 49.73 -14.72
CA ALA A 796 -26.17 49.01 -13.82
C ALA A 796 -27.18 50.00 -13.20
N GLY A 797 -28.48 49.77 -13.45
CA GLY A 797 -29.56 50.63 -12.98
C GLY A 797 -29.90 51.86 -13.84
N SER A 798 -29.34 52.00 -15.06
CA SER A 798 -29.82 53.03 -16.01
C SER A 798 -31.07 52.55 -16.74
N CYS A 799 -32.19 53.22 -16.51
CA CYS A 799 -33.46 52.90 -17.13
C CYS A 799 -33.50 53.30 -18.60
N ALA A 800 -34.39 52.67 -19.37
CA ALA A 800 -34.58 53.00 -20.78
C ALA A 800 -34.72 54.53 -20.91
N PRO A 801 -34.00 55.16 -21.87
CA PRO A 801 -34.01 56.62 -22.02
C PRO A 801 -35.40 57.16 -22.36
N CYS A 802 -36.32 56.30 -22.77
CA CYS A 802 -37.74 56.58 -22.94
C CYS A 802 -38.59 55.65 -22.06
N VAL A 803 -39.38 56.24 -21.16
CA VAL A 803 -40.26 55.48 -20.25
C VAL A 803 -41.39 54.77 -20.99
N ALA A 804 -41.77 55.25 -22.19
CA ALA A 804 -42.84 54.66 -23.01
C ALA A 804 -42.38 53.48 -23.89
N ASP A 805 -41.09 53.42 -24.26
CA ASP A 805 -40.44 52.28 -24.95
C ASP A 805 -39.61 51.53 -23.89
N PHE A 806 -40.33 50.88 -22.96
CA PHE A 806 -39.76 50.35 -21.72
C PHE A 806 -38.79 49.19 -21.96
N ASN A 807 -39.05 48.40 -22.99
CA ASN A 807 -38.14 47.33 -23.42
C ASN A 807 -37.03 47.83 -24.35
N ASN A 808 -37.00 49.14 -24.65
CA ASN A 808 -36.02 49.82 -25.50
C ASN A 808 -35.85 49.13 -26.88
N SER A 809 -36.95 48.62 -27.44
CA SER A 809 -36.98 47.95 -28.73
C SER A 809 -36.77 48.89 -29.92
N GLY A 810 -36.77 50.21 -29.68
CA GLY A 810 -36.62 51.24 -30.72
C GLY A 810 -37.83 51.36 -31.64
N GLY A 811 -38.97 50.78 -31.24
CA GLY A 811 -40.26 50.80 -31.92
C GLY A 811 -41.21 51.90 -31.42
N THR A 812 -42.42 51.97 -31.98
CA THR A 812 -43.50 52.73 -31.33
C THR A 812 -43.97 51.95 -30.10
N PRO A 813 -44.25 52.61 -28.96
CA PRO A 813 -44.74 51.95 -27.75
C PRO A 813 -45.86 50.95 -28.05
N ASP A 814 -45.69 49.70 -27.61
CA ASP A 814 -46.58 48.58 -27.90
C ASP A 814 -46.88 47.72 -26.65
N ASP A 815 -47.63 46.64 -26.83
CA ASP A 815 -48.08 45.79 -25.72
C ASP A 815 -46.91 45.05 -25.03
N ALA A 816 -45.76 44.90 -25.70
CA ALA A 816 -44.56 44.30 -25.11
C ALA A 816 -43.86 45.27 -24.14
N ASP A 817 -43.97 46.58 -24.35
CA ASP A 817 -43.53 47.59 -23.38
C ASP A 817 -44.34 47.54 -22.10
N VAL A 818 -45.65 47.30 -22.22
CA VAL A 818 -46.55 47.17 -21.07
C VAL A 818 -46.21 45.93 -20.24
N ALA A 819 -45.92 44.81 -20.91
CA ALA A 819 -45.50 43.59 -20.24
C ALA A 819 -44.17 43.80 -19.48
N ALA A 820 -43.16 44.37 -20.17
CA ALA A 820 -41.86 44.64 -19.58
C ALA A 820 -41.93 45.61 -18.39
N PHE A 821 -42.78 46.64 -18.46
CA PHE A 821 -43.01 47.55 -17.34
C PHE A 821 -43.60 46.84 -16.12
N PHE A 822 -44.60 45.97 -16.30
CA PHE A 822 -45.21 45.25 -15.18
C PHE A 822 -44.30 44.18 -14.58
N ASP A 823 -43.46 43.55 -15.39
CA ASP A 823 -42.45 42.62 -14.89
C ASP A 823 -41.44 43.35 -14.00
N ALA A 824 -40.95 44.52 -14.43
CA ALA A 824 -40.07 45.39 -13.65
C ALA A 824 -40.76 45.95 -12.38
N TRP A 825 -42.03 46.35 -12.48
CA TRP A 825 -42.83 46.84 -11.36
C TRP A 825 -43.04 45.76 -10.29
N ASN A 826 -43.37 44.53 -10.69
CA ASN A 826 -43.52 43.40 -9.77
C ASN A 826 -42.19 43.02 -9.10
N ALA A 827 -41.06 43.21 -9.80
CA ALA A 827 -39.72 42.98 -9.28
C ALA A 827 -39.23 44.11 -8.35
N GLY A 828 -39.96 45.23 -8.24
CA GLY A 828 -39.55 46.40 -7.47
C GLY A 828 -38.36 47.15 -8.07
N ASP A 829 -38.15 47.02 -9.39
CA ASP A 829 -37.06 47.65 -10.13
C ASP A 829 -37.21 49.18 -10.11
N ALA A 830 -36.13 49.90 -9.80
CA ALA A 830 -36.09 51.36 -9.81
C ALA A 830 -36.50 51.96 -11.18
N CYS A 831 -36.39 51.19 -12.26
CA CYS A 831 -36.82 51.62 -13.58
C CYS A 831 -38.32 51.65 -13.81
N ALA A 832 -39.10 50.97 -12.96
CA ALA A 832 -40.55 51.11 -12.96
C ALA A 832 -41.04 52.33 -12.15
N ASP A 833 -40.16 53.16 -11.57
CA ASP A 833 -40.50 54.49 -10.98
C ASP A 833 -40.76 55.52 -12.10
N ALA A 834 -41.82 55.29 -12.87
CA ALA A 834 -42.18 56.11 -14.03
C ALA A 834 -42.42 57.59 -13.68
N ASN A 835 -42.75 57.89 -12.41
CA ASN A 835 -42.97 59.26 -11.95
C ASN A 835 -41.73 59.92 -11.29
N GLY A 836 -40.65 59.16 -11.08
CA GLY A 836 -39.37 59.64 -10.56
C GLY A 836 -39.44 60.06 -9.08
N SER A 837 -40.29 59.43 -8.29
CA SER A 837 -40.49 59.73 -6.87
C SER A 837 -39.35 59.24 -5.96
N GLY A 838 -38.46 58.37 -6.46
CA GLY A 838 -37.27 57.89 -5.77
C GLY A 838 -37.56 56.85 -4.68
N GLY A 839 -38.51 55.95 -4.92
CA GLY A 839 -38.91 54.86 -4.03
C GLY A 839 -39.14 53.53 -4.77
N THR A 840 -39.62 52.50 -4.06
CA THR A 840 -40.13 51.28 -4.71
C THR A 840 -41.33 51.64 -5.58
N PRO A 841 -41.42 51.15 -6.83
CA PRO A 841 -42.52 51.44 -7.73
C PRO A 841 -43.90 51.21 -7.08
N ASP A 842 -44.82 52.15 -7.28
CA ASP A 842 -46.16 52.12 -6.69
C ASP A 842 -47.27 52.31 -7.74
N ASP A 843 -48.52 52.35 -7.29
CA ASP A 843 -49.67 52.47 -8.19
C ASP A 843 -49.67 53.81 -8.98
N ALA A 844 -48.98 54.84 -8.49
CA ALA A 844 -48.86 56.12 -9.18
C ALA A 844 -47.88 56.04 -10.36
N ASP A 845 -46.92 55.12 -10.32
CA ASP A 845 -46.03 54.83 -11.45
C ASP A 845 -46.77 54.13 -12.59
N VAL A 846 -47.65 53.18 -12.27
CA VAL A 846 -48.49 52.50 -13.27
C VAL A 846 -49.35 53.52 -14.03
N ALA A 847 -49.94 54.47 -13.31
CA ALA A 847 -50.73 55.53 -13.93
C ALA A 847 -49.87 56.42 -14.86
N THR A 848 -48.67 56.79 -14.40
CA THR A 848 -47.74 57.65 -15.15
C THR A 848 -47.20 56.96 -16.40
N PHE A 849 -46.85 55.66 -16.29
CA PHE A 849 -46.43 54.84 -17.41
C PHE A 849 -47.50 54.79 -18.52
N PHE A 850 -48.76 54.50 -18.18
CA PHE A 850 -49.83 54.46 -19.18
C PHE A 850 -50.17 55.83 -19.77
N GLU A 851 -49.95 56.93 -19.06
CA GLU A 851 -50.06 58.28 -19.64
C GLU A 851 -49.01 58.51 -20.72
N LEU A 852 -47.75 58.15 -20.45
CA LEU A 852 -46.62 58.29 -21.39
C LEU A 852 -46.74 57.34 -22.59
N TRP A 853 -47.13 56.09 -22.35
CA TRP A 853 -47.38 55.07 -23.36
C TRP A 853 -48.51 55.48 -24.32
N ASN A 854 -49.66 55.94 -23.80
CA ASN A 854 -50.78 56.41 -24.64
C ASN A 854 -50.45 57.68 -25.42
N ALA A 855 -49.53 58.51 -24.91
CA ALA A 855 -49.07 59.71 -25.61
C ALA A 855 -48.07 59.39 -26.73
N GLY A 856 -47.54 58.15 -26.80
CA GLY A 856 -46.45 57.76 -27.70
C GLY A 856 -45.16 58.53 -27.44
N GLY A 857 -44.98 59.03 -26.21
CA GLY A 857 -43.98 60.03 -25.89
C GLY A 857 -42.65 59.42 -25.47
N CYS A 858 -41.72 59.41 -26.42
CA CYS A 858 -40.34 59.85 -26.20
C CYS A 858 -40.24 61.30 -26.72
#